data_AF-A0A411YCY0-F1
#
_entry.id   AF-A0A411YCY0-F1
#
_cell.length_a   1.000
_cell.length_b   1.000
_cell.length_c   1.000
_cell.angle_alpha   90.00
_cell.angle_beta   90.00
_cell.angle_gamma   90.00
#
_symmetry.space_group_name_H-M   'P 1'
#
loop_
_entity.id
_entity.type
_entity.pdbx_description
1 polymer ?
#
loop_
_entity_poly.entity_id
_entity_poly.type
_entity_poly.pdbx_seq_one_letter_code
_entity_poly.pdbx_strand_id
1 'polypeptide(L)'
;MADEETRRRATDLRVRIEYHRYRYYILSDPEVSDDEFDALVRELTELERAHPELDDPNSPTKQVGAPPDPAFQPVTHRVPMLSLDNAFEAHELDAWFERVEKGLDGRRPTYVCELKIDGVGCSLVYLDGHLAQAVTRGDGRVGEDITANVRTVEAVPDWLDLDRPPPRLEVRGEVYYPVDAFETMNADREARGEPRFANPRNAASGALRQKDPRITATRPLSMVCHGMGALEGVNVRRHTQFLELLRDAGLPTTAETRTFDSPEGVNEFIAYWGEHRHDPEYEIDGVVIKVDDHGQQRQLGSTSAAPRWAIAWKYPPEEQETRLRDIEVNVGRTGKVTPFAQLEPVTVAGSTIGTATLHNEDQAAAKDVRPGDTVRVRKAGDVIPEVLGYVASKRPREVEEAGPWRMPSVCPFCGSDLVRLEGEAATYCTNVDCPNRQLESLAHFASRGALDIEGLGYETAKLLLDTGLVKDLADTFHLDRDALLDLEGFGEKKADNLLAGIEAAKQQPLERLLVGLNIPHVGGTVARLLARAFGSLETLREADEEAIASVDGVGPIIAQAVRRWFENPRNAELADKLIAAGVRTDAEAGERSDLLDGVSVVITGSLEGFTRDEAKEAVTDRGGKVTSSVSKRTSAVVVGAEPGSKADKAAELGVPTLDEAGFRRLLETGEVASGG
;
A
#
# COMPACT_ATOMS: atom_id res chain seq x y z
N MET A 1 -4.15 -10.86 -28.69
CA MET A 1 -4.36 -11.95 -27.72
C MET A 1 -3.05 -12.16 -27.00
N ALA A 2 -2.95 -11.58 -25.81
CA ALA A 2 -1.88 -11.75 -24.86
C ALA A 2 -1.66 -13.25 -24.60
N ASP A 3 -0.41 -13.68 -24.65
CA ASP A 3 -0.02 -15.02 -24.23
C ASP A 3 -0.24 -15.19 -22.71
N GLU A 4 -0.10 -16.43 -22.25
CA GLU A 4 -0.37 -16.79 -20.85
C GLU A 4 0.59 -16.11 -19.87
N GLU A 5 1.83 -15.86 -20.29
CA GLU A 5 2.85 -15.18 -19.49
C GLU A 5 2.49 -13.71 -19.26
N THR A 6 2.06 -13.02 -20.33
CA THR A 6 1.59 -11.63 -20.29
C THR A 6 0.34 -11.49 -19.40
N ARG A 7 -0.61 -12.43 -19.50
CA ARG A 7 -1.83 -12.44 -18.67
C ARG A 7 -1.51 -12.64 -17.18
N ARG A 8 -0.55 -13.53 -16.90
CA ARG A 8 -0.07 -13.81 -15.54
C ARG A 8 0.68 -12.61 -14.96
N ARG A 9 1.51 -11.94 -15.76
CA ARG A 9 2.22 -10.72 -15.34
C ARG A 9 1.29 -9.57 -15.01
N ALA A 10 0.28 -9.31 -15.85
CA ALA A 10 -0.72 -8.27 -15.58
C ALA A 10 -1.50 -8.56 -14.28
N THR A 11 -1.82 -9.82 -14.01
CA THR A 11 -2.51 -10.22 -12.77
C THR A 11 -1.62 -10.03 -11.53
N ASP A 12 -0.34 -10.43 -11.61
CA ASP A 12 0.65 -10.22 -10.54
C ASP A 12 0.83 -8.74 -10.20
N LEU A 13 0.99 -7.89 -11.24
CA LEU A 13 1.11 -6.45 -11.07
C LEU A 13 -0.10 -5.84 -10.37
N ARG A 14 -1.33 -6.24 -10.73
CA ARG A 14 -2.56 -5.77 -10.07
C ARG A 14 -2.57 -6.07 -8.58
N VAL A 15 -2.24 -7.31 -8.20
CA VAL A 15 -2.22 -7.74 -6.80
C VAL A 15 -1.17 -6.96 -6.00
N ARG A 16 0.04 -6.79 -6.57
CA ARG A 16 1.13 -6.06 -5.92
C ARG A 16 0.80 -4.59 -5.76
N ILE A 17 0.26 -3.94 -6.78
CA ILE A 17 -0.14 -2.53 -6.72
C ILE A 17 -1.22 -2.32 -5.65
N GLU A 18 -2.26 -3.15 -5.59
CA GLU A 18 -3.29 -3.04 -4.53
C GLU A 18 -2.72 -3.26 -3.12
N TYR A 19 -1.84 -4.24 -2.96
CA TYR A 19 -1.17 -4.47 -1.68
C TYR A 19 -0.38 -3.23 -1.23
N HIS A 20 0.39 -2.63 -2.13
CA HIS A 20 1.16 -1.42 -1.82
C HIS A 20 0.28 -0.19 -1.61
N ARG A 21 -0.84 -0.06 -2.35
CA ARG A 21 -1.86 0.99 -2.09
C ARG A 21 -2.44 0.87 -0.69
N TYR A 22 -2.78 -0.34 -0.25
CA TYR A 22 -3.29 -0.58 1.10
C TYR A 22 -2.25 -0.22 2.17
N ARG A 23 -1.02 -0.70 2.03
CA ARG A 23 0.10 -0.36 2.94
C ARG A 23 0.33 1.16 3.02
N TYR A 24 0.31 1.82 1.87
CA TYR A 24 0.58 3.25 1.74
C TYR A 24 -0.56 4.12 2.31
N TYR A 25 -1.79 3.93 1.81
CA TYR A 25 -2.91 4.81 2.12
C TYR A 25 -3.69 4.43 3.38
N ILE A 26 -3.69 3.16 3.80
CA ILE A 26 -4.43 2.70 4.99
C ILE A 26 -3.47 2.58 6.17
N LEU A 27 -2.41 1.80 6.02
CA LEU A 27 -1.50 1.50 7.13
C LEU A 27 -0.49 2.61 7.39
N SER A 28 -0.32 3.57 6.47
CA SER A 28 0.73 4.61 6.52
C SER A 28 2.12 4.01 6.75
N ASP A 29 2.35 2.81 6.21
CA ASP A 29 3.56 1.98 6.41
C ASP A 29 3.96 1.33 5.07
N PRO A 30 4.41 2.12 4.08
CA PRO A 30 4.74 1.62 2.75
C PRO A 30 5.95 0.67 2.76
N GLU A 31 5.83 -0.46 2.04
CA GLU A 31 6.91 -1.45 1.88
C GLU A 31 7.68 -1.31 0.57
N VAL A 32 7.07 -0.69 -0.43
CA VAL A 32 7.76 -0.27 -1.64
C VAL A 32 7.61 1.22 -1.72
N SER A 33 8.41 1.72 -2.60
CA SER A 33 8.67 3.11 -2.72
C SER A 33 7.82 3.80 -3.77
N ASP A 34 7.64 5.12 -3.73
CA ASP A 34 6.78 5.83 -4.70
C ASP A 34 7.21 5.60 -6.15
N ASP A 35 8.52 5.55 -6.42
CA ASP A 35 9.05 5.26 -7.76
C ASP A 35 8.89 3.80 -8.17
N GLU A 36 9.09 2.84 -7.26
CA GLU A 36 8.84 1.42 -7.55
C GLU A 36 7.34 1.18 -7.76
N PHE A 37 6.50 1.83 -6.96
CA PHE A 37 5.06 1.83 -7.12
C PHE A 37 4.66 2.41 -8.48
N ASP A 38 5.20 3.57 -8.85
CA ASP A 38 4.97 4.19 -10.15
C ASP A 38 5.53 3.37 -11.31
N ALA A 39 6.62 2.63 -11.11
CA ALA A 39 7.17 1.69 -12.09
C ALA A 39 6.24 0.47 -12.28
N LEU A 40 5.70 -0.09 -11.19
CA LEU A 40 4.71 -1.17 -11.25
C LEU A 40 3.43 -0.70 -11.97
N VAL A 41 2.96 0.51 -11.65
CA VAL A 41 1.79 1.13 -12.30
C VAL A 41 2.07 1.41 -13.77
N ARG A 42 3.26 1.92 -14.12
CA ARG A 42 3.69 2.13 -15.52
C ARG A 42 3.72 0.82 -16.29
N GLU A 43 4.35 -0.22 -15.75
CA GLU A 43 4.43 -1.54 -16.39
C GLU A 43 3.03 -2.12 -16.65
N LEU A 44 2.13 -2.03 -15.67
CA LEU A 44 0.74 -2.48 -15.85
C LEU A 44 0.00 -1.64 -16.89
N THR A 45 0.20 -0.32 -16.89
CA THR A 45 -0.41 0.60 -17.85
C THR A 45 0.06 0.31 -19.28
N GLU A 46 1.35 0.03 -19.47
CA GLU A 46 1.91 -0.35 -20.77
C GLU A 46 1.35 -1.68 -21.27
N LEU A 47 1.24 -2.67 -20.39
CA LEU A 47 0.65 -3.97 -20.71
C LEU A 47 -0.83 -3.86 -21.10
N GLU A 48 -1.62 -3.09 -20.34
CA GLU A 48 -3.04 -2.85 -20.64
C GLU A 48 -3.22 -2.08 -21.95
N ARG A 49 -2.29 -1.17 -22.27
CA ARG A 49 -2.29 -0.42 -23.53
C ARG A 49 -1.90 -1.28 -24.73
N ALA A 50 -0.91 -2.15 -24.58
CA ALA A 50 -0.43 -3.06 -25.62
C ALA A 50 -1.42 -4.21 -25.90
N HIS A 51 -2.19 -4.62 -24.88
CA HIS A 51 -3.15 -5.71 -24.95
C HIS A 51 -4.54 -5.27 -24.46
N PRO A 52 -5.38 -4.70 -25.35
CA PRO A 52 -6.70 -4.17 -25.00
C PRO A 52 -7.65 -5.19 -24.34
N GLU A 53 -7.44 -6.50 -24.57
CA GLU A 53 -8.16 -7.59 -23.90
C GLU A 53 -7.85 -7.74 -22.41
N LEU A 54 -6.74 -7.16 -21.93
CA LEU A 54 -6.39 -7.08 -20.52
C LEU A 54 -7.08 -5.89 -19.84
N ASP A 55 -7.67 -4.96 -20.58
CA ASP A 55 -8.24 -3.73 -20.02
C ASP A 55 -9.40 -4.04 -19.05
N ASP A 56 -9.15 -3.91 -17.75
CA ASP A 56 -10.13 -4.15 -16.69
C ASP A 56 -10.55 -2.81 -16.06
N PRO A 57 -11.85 -2.47 -16.01
CA PRO A 57 -12.34 -1.27 -15.31
C PRO A 57 -11.93 -1.18 -13.84
N ASN A 58 -11.66 -2.31 -13.18
CA ASN A 58 -11.25 -2.38 -11.78
C ASN A 58 -9.72 -2.42 -11.61
N SER A 59 -8.96 -2.25 -12.69
CA SER A 59 -7.50 -2.23 -12.60
C SER A 59 -7.02 -1.11 -11.67
N PRO A 60 -5.97 -1.31 -10.85
CA PRO A 60 -5.42 -0.28 -9.99
C PRO A 60 -4.93 0.96 -10.76
N THR A 61 -4.58 0.80 -12.05
CA THR A 61 -4.26 1.91 -12.97
C THR A 61 -5.44 2.87 -13.20
N LYS A 62 -6.66 2.44 -12.85
CA LYS A 62 -7.92 3.19 -13.02
C LYS A 62 -8.54 3.65 -11.71
N GLN A 63 -7.98 3.25 -10.57
CA GLN A 63 -8.47 3.60 -9.24
C GLN A 63 -7.61 4.69 -8.60
N VAL A 64 -8.14 5.48 -7.66
CA VAL A 64 -7.42 6.56 -6.95
C VAL A 64 -7.38 6.25 -5.44
N GLY A 65 -6.28 6.53 -4.75
CA GLY A 65 -6.15 6.38 -3.28
C GLY A 65 -6.56 5.03 -2.66
N ALA A 66 -7.16 5.02 -1.46
CA ALA A 66 -7.65 3.79 -0.80
C ALA A 66 -8.90 4.06 0.08
N PRO A 67 -9.74 3.05 0.36
CA PRO A 67 -11.01 3.24 1.04
C PRO A 67 -10.86 3.80 2.48
N PRO A 68 -11.87 4.49 3.02
CA PRO A 68 -11.87 5.04 4.39
C PRO A 68 -11.67 3.98 5.49
N ASP A 69 -11.00 4.34 6.58
CA ASP A 69 -10.96 3.55 7.83
C ASP A 69 -12.35 3.54 8.50
N PRO A 70 -12.86 2.37 8.96
CA PRO A 70 -14.16 2.27 9.64
C PRO A 70 -14.27 3.05 10.96
N ALA A 71 -13.16 3.48 11.55
CA ALA A 71 -13.15 4.34 12.74
C ALA A 71 -13.56 5.79 12.46
N PHE A 72 -13.53 6.22 11.19
CA PHE A 72 -13.93 7.56 10.76
C PHE A 72 -15.19 7.48 9.89
N GLN A 73 -16.02 8.53 9.92
CA GLN A 73 -17.23 8.55 9.10
C GLN A 73 -16.84 8.67 7.62
N PRO A 74 -17.28 7.76 6.74
CA PRO A 74 -17.04 7.88 5.30
C PRO A 74 -17.87 9.02 4.72
N VAL A 75 -17.27 9.84 3.86
CA VAL A 75 -17.90 10.99 3.22
C VAL A 75 -17.62 10.96 1.72
N THR A 76 -18.68 10.97 0.92
CA THR A 76 -18.57 11.04 -0.54
C THR A 76 -18.25 12.46 -0.99
N HIS A 77 -17.15 12.60 -1.72
CA HIS A 77 -16.76 13.85 -2.38
C HIS A 77 -17.80 14.23 -3.44
N ARG A 78 -18.24 15.49 -3.43
CA ARG A 78 -19.19 15.99 -4.44
C ARG A 78 -18.56 16.05 -5.83
N VAL A 79 -17.28 16.40 -5.89
CA VAL A 79 -16.45 16.31 -7.09
C VAL A 79 -15.31 15.35 -6.79
N PRO A 80 -15.14 14.25 -7.55
CA PRO A 80 -14.10 13.25 -7.28
C PRO A 80 -12.69 13.85 -7.21
N MET A 81 -11.95 13.53 -6.16
CA MET A 81 -10.53 13.86 -5.99
C MET A 81 -9.68 12.85 -6.76
N LEU A 82 -9.35 13.18 -8.02
CA LEU A 82 -8.51 12.35 -8.88
C LEU A 82 -7.02 12.44 -8.51
N SER A 83 -6.23 11.48 -8.99
CA SER A 83 -4.76 11.57 -8.98
C SER A 83 -4.25 12.43 -10.14
N LEU A 84 -2.95 12.62 -10.24
CA LEU A 84 -2.27 13.17 -11.41
C LEU A 84 -1.52 12.06 -12.15
N ASP A 85 -1.43 12.16 -13.48
CA ASP A 85 -0.46 11.39 -14.25
C ASP A 85 0.95 11.95 -13.96
N ASN A 86 1.96 11.08 -14.00
CA ASN A 86 3.35 11.44 -13.72
C ASN A 86 4.18 11.54 -15.02
N ALA A 87 5.16 12.44 -15.02
CA ALA A 87 6.27 12.51 -15.97
C ALA A 87 7.59 12.55 -15.19
N PHE A 88 8.54 11.73 -15.61
CA PHE A 88 9.88 11.60 -15.03
C PHE A 88 10.96 12.03 -16.02
N GLU A 89 10.66 11.96 -17.33
CA GLU A 89 11.58 12.33 -18.40
C GLU A 89 11.00 13.42 -19.31
N ALA A 90 11.87 14.27 -19.86
CA ALA A 90 11.46 15.43 -20.66
C ALA A 90 10.55 15.05 -21.84
N HIS A 91 10.82 13.90 -22.47
CA HIS A 91 10.02 13.43 -23.61
C HIS A 91 8.57 13.07 -23.22
N GLU A 92 8.32 12.64 -21.97
CA GLU A 92 6.97 12.34 -21.47
C GLU A 92 6.16 13.63 -21.28
N LEU A 93 6.83 14.68 -20.79
CA LEU A 93 6.26 16.01 -20.61
C LEU A 93 5.98 16.68 -21.97
N ASP A 94 6.91 16.58 -22.92
CA ASP A 94 6.71 17.04 -24.31
C ASP A 94 5.50 16.36 -24.95
N ALA A 95 5.38 15.04 -24.79
CA ALA A 95 4.23 14.31 -25.27
C ALA A 95 2.91 14.75 -24.60
N TRP A 96 2.95 15.22 -23.34
CA TRP A 96 1.77 15.77 -22.68
C TRP A 96 1.38 17.14 -23.27
N PHE A 97 2.34 18.04 -23.51
CA PHE A 97 2.06 19.32 -24.18
C PHE A 97 1.40 19.11 -25.55
N GLU A 98 1.91 18.17 -26.36
CA GLU A 98 1.30 17.83 -27.65
C GLU A 98 -0.15 17.33 -27.52
N ARG A 99 -0.43 16.49 -26.51
CA ARG A 99 -1.79 15.98 -26.24
C ARG A 99 -2.74 17.10 -25.83
N VAL A 100 -2.27 18.04 -25.02
CA VAL A 100 -3.05 19.21 -24.58
C VAL A 100 -3.38 20.10 -25.77
N GLU A 101 -2.39 20.47 -26.58
CA GLU A 101 -2.61 21.31 -27.77
C GLU A 101 -3.57 20.65 -28.76
N LYS A 102 -3.41 19.34 -28.99
CA LYS A 102 -4.32 18.58 -29.85
C LYS A 102 -5.75 18.54 -29.30
N GLY A 103 -5.91 18.39 -27.98
CA GLY A 103 -7.21 18.39 -27.31
C GLY A 103 -7.90 19.77 -27.32
N LEU A 104 -7.14 20.84 -27.57
CA LEU A 104 -7.60 22.22 -27.68
C LEU A 104 -7.62 22.72 -29.14
N ASP A 105 -7.73 21.82 -30.11
CA ASP A 105 -7.85 22.15 -31.54
C ASP A 105 -6.63 22.91 -32.10
N GLY A 106 -5.43 22.59 -31.59
CA GLY A 106 -4.17 23.23 -31.98
C GLY A 106 -3.90 24.57 -31.27
N ARG A 107 -4.73 24.95 -30.29
CA ARG A 107 -4.51 26.16 -29.48
C ARG A 107 -3.56 25.86 -28.33
N ARG A 108 -2.58 26.74 -28.13
CA ARG A 108 -1.69 26.72 -26.94
C ARG A 108 -2.40 27.37 -25.76
N PRO A 109 -2.56 26.67 -24.62
CA PRO A 109 -3.08 27.27 -23.40
C PRO A 109 -1.98 27.99 -22.61
N THR A 110 -2.39 28.83 -21.65
CA THR A 110 -1.51 29.26 -20.56
C THR A 110 -1.43 28.13 -19.54
N TYR A 111 -0.21 27.79 -19.11
CA TYR A 111 0.07 26.82 -18.07
C TYR A 111 0.25 27.52 -16.71
N VAL A 112 -0.22 26.90 -15.65
CA VAL A 112 0.14 27.22 -14.26
C VAL A 112 1.06 26.13 -13.73
N CYS A 113 2.19 26.53 -13.17
CA CYS A 113 3.10 25.65 -12.44
C CYS A 113 3.01 25.93 -10.95
N GLU A 114 2.83 24.86 -10.17
CA GLU A 114 2.77 24.87 -8.70
C GLU A 114 3.73 23.83 -8.16
N LEU A 115 4.30 24.05 -6.97
CA LEU A 115 5.14 23.05 -6.32
C LEU A 115 4.29 21.84 -5.90
N LYS A 116 4.81 20.63 -6.13
CA LYS A 116 4.16 19.40 -5.71
C LYS A 116 4.58 19.08 -4.28
N ILE A 117 3.73 19.48 -3.34
CA ILE A 117 3.98 19.37 -1.90
C ILE A 117 3.89 17.89 -1.49
N ASP A 118 4.88 17.42 -0.72
CA ASP A 118 4.86 16.07 -0.19
C ASP A 118 4.09 16.01 1.15
N GLY A 119 2.76 15.95 1.03
CA GLY A 119 1.86 15.90 2.19
C GLY A 119 0.68 14.95 1.99
N VAL A 120 -0.44 15.28 2.65
CA VAL A 120 -1.67 14.51 2.60
C VAL A 120 -2.81 15.35 2.09
N GLY A 121 -3.35 14.94 0.94
CA GLY A 121 -4.48 15.61 0.31
C GLY A 121 -5.78 15.50 1.11
N CYS A 122 -6.42 16.66 1.33
CA CYS A 122 -7.75 16.76 1.90
C CYS A 122 -8.62 17.79 1.13
N SER A 123 -9.94 17.67 1.30
CA SER A 123 -10.95 18.59 0.79
C SER A 123 -11.59 19.34 1.95
N LEU A 124 -11.59 20.66 1.91
CA LEU A 124 -12.29 21.55 2.84
C LEU A 124 -13.60 22.03 2.21
N VAL A 125 -14.70 21.90 2.92
CA VAL A 125 -16.02 22.36 2.49
C VAL A 125 -16.46 23.51 3.39
N TYR A 126 -16.52 24.70 2.82
CA TYR A 126 -17.10 25.89 3.44
C TYR A 126 -18.53 26.09 2.95
N LEU A 127 -19.45 26.35 3.87
CA LEU A 127 -20.83 26.72 3.59
C LEU A 127 -21.07 28.12 4.15
N ASP A 128 -21.50 29.05 3.30
CA ASP A 128 -21.68 30.46 3.64
C ASP A 128 -20.48 31.06 4.42
N GLY A 129 -19.26 30.62 4.06
CA GLY A 129 -18.01 31.07 4.65
C GLY A 129 -17.55 30.31 5.90
N HIS A 130 -18.34 29.40 6.46
CA HIS A 130 -17.95 28.61 7.64
C HIS A 130 -17.46 27.21 7.25
N LEU A 131 -16.36 26.75 7.87
CA LEU A 131 -15.83 25.40 7.66
C LEU A 131 -16.83 24.35 8.19
N ALA A 132 -17.57 23.76 7.26
CA ALA A 132 -18.60 22.78 7.55
C ALA A 132 -18.03 21.36 7.63
N GLN A 133 -17.06 21.03 6.78
CA GLN A 133 -16.51 19.68 6.70
C GLN A 133 -15.08 19.69 6.16
N ALA A 134 -14.24 18.76 6.63
CA ALA A 134 -12.97 18.42 6.02
C ALA A 134 -12.88 16.91 5.81
N VAL A 135 -12.46 16.49 4.61
CA VAL A 135 -12.51 15.09 4.18
C VAL A 135 -11.15 14.68 3.61
N THR A 136 -10.61 13.54 4.01
CA THR A 136 -9.39 12.99 3.38
C THR A 136 -9.66 12.64 1.91
N ARG A 137 -8.61 12.45 1.10
CA ARG A 137 -8.81 11.99 -0.27
C ARG A 137 -9.53 10.63 -0.36
N GLY A 138 -9.22 9.70 0.56
CA GLY A 138 -9.68 8.31 0.51
C GLY A 138 -9.43 7.68 -0.86
N ASP A 139 -10.45 7.06 -1.47
CA ASP A 139 -10.36 6.43 -2.79
C ASP A 139 -10.59 7.42 -3.97
N GLY A 140 -10.60 8.72 -3.66
CA GLY A 140 -10.93 9.79 -4.58
C GLY A 140 -12.42 10.02 -4.78
N ARG A 141 -13.30 9.08 -4.41
CA ARG A 141 -14.76 9.26 -4.39
C ARG A 141 -15.31 9.37 -2.98
N VAL A 142 -14.79 8.56 -2.07
CA VAL A 142 -15.16 8.53 -0.66
C VAL A 142 -13.90 8.69 0.16
N GLY A 143 -13.91 9.69 1.04
CA GLY A 143 -12.87 9.93 2.04
C GLY A 143 -13.39 9.79 3.46
N GLU A 144 -12.56 10.17 4.42
CA GLU A 144 -12.86 10.12 5.85
C GLU A 144 -13.14 11.52 6.38
N ASP A 145 -14.17 11.68 7.19
CA ASP A 145 -14.41 12.94 7.90
C ASP A 145 -13.32 13.16 8.96
N ILE A 146 -12.50 14.19 8.72
CA ILE A 146 -11.40 14.64 9.59
C ILE A 146 -11.63 16.08 10.05
N THR A 147 -12.87 16.57 10.03
CA THR A 147 -13.23 17.96 10.35
C THR A 147 -12.69 18.40 11.71
N ALA A 148 -12.83 17.56 12.73
CA ALA A 148 -12.36 17.88 14.08
C ALA A 148 -10.84 18.05 14.17
N ASN A 149 -10.09 17.30 13.36
CA ASN A 149 -8.63 17.30 13.36
C ASN A 149 -8.10 18.46 12.52
N VAL A 150 -8.72 18.73 11.37
CA VAL A 150 -8.34 19.86 10.50
C VAL A 150 -8.60 21.20 11.17
N ARG A 151 -9.65 21.34 12.00
CA ARG A 151 -9.89 22.55 12.81
C ARG A 151 -8.77 22.88 13.79
N THR A 152 -7.87 21.94 14.10
CA THR A 152 -6.71 22.21 14.96
C THR A 152 -5.49 22.68 14.19
N VAL A 153 -5.54 22.71 12.85
CA VAL A 153 -4.47 23.20 11.99
C VAL A 153 -4.60 24.71 11.86
N GLU A 154 -3.66 25.47 12.43
CA GLU A 154 -3.73 26.93 12.52
C GLU A 154 -3.88 27.62 11.15
N ALA A 155 -3.27 27.04 10.11
CA ALA A 155 -3.34 27.55 8.74
C ALA A 155 -4.74 27.43 8.09
N VAL A 156 -5.68 26.71 8.71
CA VAL A 156 -7.04 26.52 8.20
C VAL A 156 -8.03 27.37 9.01
N PRO A 157 -8.59 28.44 8.43
CA PRO A 157 -9.51 29.30 9.16
C PRO A 157 -10.89 28.64 9.31
N ASP A 158 -11.52 28.78 10.48
CA ASP A 158 -12.92 28.35 10.68
C ASP A 158 -13.90 29.18 9.84
N TRP A 159 -13.54 30.43 9.51
CA TRP A 159 -14.33 31.36 8.70
C TRP A 159 -13.49 31.98 7.60
N LEU A 160 -14.01 32.02 6.38
CA LEU A 160 -13.38 32.72 5.26
C LEU A 160 -13.41 34.24 5.49
N ASP A 161 -12.31 34.91 5.17
CA ASP A 161 -12.19 36.38 5.23
C ASP A 161 -12.82 37.05 4.00
N LEU A 162 -14.12 36.81 3.79
CA LEU A 162 -14.87 37.36 2.66
C LEU A 162 -16.10 38.12 3.16
N ASP A 163 -16.30 39.35 2.67
CA ASP A 163 -17.52 40.13 2.91
C ASP A 163 -18.79 39.41 2.43
N ARG A 164 -18.65 38.62 1.35
CA ARG A 164 -19.72 37.86 0.70
C ARG A 164 -19.21 36.48 0.31
N PRO A 165 -19.17 35.53 1.26
CA PRO A 165 -18.70 34.20 0.96
C PRO A 165 -19.65 33.49 -0.01
N PRO A 166 -19.14 32.61 -0.87
CA PRO A 166 -19.98 31.77 -1.70
C PRO A 166 -20.87 30.86 -0.84
N PRO A 167 -22.09 30.51 -1.28
CA PRO A 167 -22.93 29.53 -0.59
C PRO A 167 -22.23 28.19 -0.35
N ARG A 168 -21.36 27.79 -1.29
CA ARG A 168 -20.47 26.64 -1.13
C ARG A 168 -19.13 26.90 -1.80
N LEU A 169 -18.06 26.69 -1.05
CA LEU A 169 -16.69 26.60 -1.55
C LEU A 169 -16.08 25.29 -1.09
N GLU A 170 -15.74 24.41 -2.03
CA GLU A 170 -14.94 23.23 -1.78
C GLU A 170 -13.51 23.45 -2.32
N VAL A 171 -12.54 23.34 -1.43
CA VAL A 171 -11.12 23.59 -1.66
C VAL A 171 -10.33 22.32 -1.42
N ARG A 172 -9.45 21.99 -2.34
CA ARG A 172 -8.47 20.92 -2.18
C ARG A 172 -7.14 21.50 -1.79
N GLY A 173 -6.49 20.87 -0.83
CA GLY A 173 -5.16 21.23 -0.42
C GLY A 173 -4.41 20.05 0.16
N GLU A 174 -3.15 20.30 0.43
CA GLU A 174 -2.22 19.35 1.00
C GLU A 174 -1.87 19.80 2.42
N VAL A 175 -2.07 18.93 3.40
CA VAL A 175 -1.62 19.13 4.77
C VAL A 175 -0.23 18.51 4.92
N TYR A 176 0.69 19.26 5.51
CA TYR A 176 2.11 18.89 5.58
C TYR A 176 2.73 19.35 6.91
N TYR A 177 3.96 18.93 7.18
CA TYR A 177 4.78 19.53 8.22
C TYR A 177 5.81 20.48 7.61
N PRO A 178 5.90 21.73 8.09
CA PRO A 178 7.04 22.57 7.78
C PRO A 178 8.34 21.89 8.21
N VAL A 179 9.39 21.96 7.39
CA VAL A 179 10.66 21.24 7.59
C VAL A 179 11.26 21.55 8.96
N ASP A 180 11.42 22.83 9.30
CA ASP A 180 11.98 23.26 10.59
C ASP A 180 11.15 22.78 11.80
N ALA A 181 9.82 22.79 11.65
CA ALA A 181 8.92 22.37 12.71
C ALA A 181 8.93 20.84 12.90
N PHE A 182 9.07 20.08 11.80
CA PHE A 182 9.23 18.64 11.83
C PHE A 182 10.53 18.21 12.51
N GLU A 183 11.64 18.85 12.16
CA GLU A 183 12.95 18.57 12.74
C GLU A 183 12.98 18.93 14.24
N THR A 184 12.41 20.07 14.62
CA THR A 184 12.26 20.45 16.03
C THR A 184 11.43 19.42 16.80
N MET A 185 10.32 18.96 16.22
CA MET A 185 9.47 17.93 16.82
C MET A 185 10.23 16.60 16.98
N ASN A 186 11.01 16.17 15.98
CA ASN A 186 11.79 14.94 16.08
C ASN A 186 12.88 15.03 17.14
N ALA A 187 13.61 16.16 17.21
CA ALA A 187 14.61 16.38 18.26
C ALA A 187 14.00 16.29 19.67
N ASP A 188 12.82 16.87 19.87
CA ASP A 188 12.07 16.77 21.13
C ASP A 188 11.64 15.34 21.48
N ARG A 189 11.28 14.53 20.47
CA ARG A 189 10.92 13.12 20.65
C ARG A 189 12.13 12.28 21.03
N GLU A 190 13.25 12.47 20.35
CA GLU A 190 14.51 11.79 20.66
C GLU A 190 14.99 12.12 22.08
N ALA A 191 14.88 13.39 22.51
CA ALA A 191 15.19 13.81 23.87
C ALA A 191 14.32 13.12 24.94
N ARG A 192 13.11 12.67 24.58
CA ARG A 192 12.19 11.91 25.44
C ARG A 192 12.34 10.39 25.30
N GLY A 193 13.29 9.92 24.47
CA GLY A 193 13.50 8.50 24.20
C GLY A 193 12.44 7.86 23.30
N GLU A 194 11.66 8.68 22.59
CA GLU A 194 10.67 8.22 21.62
C GLU A 194 11.31 8.04 20.23
N PRO A 195 10.81 7.12 19.39
CA PRO A 195 11.26 7.01 18.01
C PRO A 195 10.96 8.28 17.21
N ARG A 196 11.96 8.73 16.42
CA ARG A 196 11.77 9.76 15.39
C ARG A 196 10.75 9.31 14.35
N PHE A 197 10.03 10.25 13.77
CA PHE A 197 9.23 9.96 12.58
C PHE A 197 10.14 9.80 11.36
N ALA A 198 9.75 8.91 10.45
CA ALA A 198 10.57 8.55 9.30
C ALA A 198 10.63 9.66 8.24
N ASN A 199 9.46 10.19 7.86
CA ASN A 199 9.33 11.30 6.91
C ASN A 199 8.12 12.21 7.27
N PRO A 200 8.12 13.47 6.80
CA PRO A 200 7.04 14.42 7.05
C PRO A 200 5.66 13.93 6.57
N ARG A 201 5.57 13.34 5.38
CA ARG A 201 4.31 12.89 4.76
C ARG A 201 3.56 11.85 5.61
N ASN A 202 4.22 10.76 5.98
CA ASN A 202 3.63 9.68 6.78
C ASN A 202 3.27 10.18 8.19
N ALA A 203 4.13 11.02 8.76
CA ALA A 203 3.82 11.66 10.03
C ALA A 203 2.56 12.53 9.93
N ALA A 204 2.38 13.26 8.81
CA ALA A 204 1.22 14.15 8.61
C ALA A 204 -0.07 13.33 8.46
N SER A 205 -0.01 12.21 7.72
CA SER A 205 -1.12 11.25 7.60
C SER A 205 -1.56 10.71 8.95
N GLY A 206 -0.61 10.21 9.75
CA GLY A 206 -0.89 9.71 11.08
C GLY A 206 -1.42 10.80 12.02
N ALA A 207 -0.89 12.03 11.94
CA ALA A 207 -1.33 13.14 12.77
C ALA A 207 -2.74 13.62 12.43
N LEU A 208 -3.13 13.58 11.15
CA LEU A 208 -4.48 13.94 10.70
C LEU A 208 -5.54 12.89 11.01
N ARG A 209 -5.15 11.64 11.26
CA ARG A 209 -6.06 10.52 11.55
C ARG A 209 -6.05 10.10 13.02
N GLN A 210 -6.04 11.06 13.93
CA GLN A 210 -6.16 10.80 15.37
C GLN A 210 -7.63 10.72 15.80
N LYS A 211 -7.97 9.73 16.64
CA LYS A 211 -9.31 9.66 17.24
C LYS A 211 -9.59 10.82 18.20
N ASP A 212 -8.54 11.34 18.82
CA ASP A 212 -8.59 12.51 19.68
C ASP A 212 -7.92 13.70 18.96
N PRO A 213 -8.69 14.72 18.50
CA PRO A 213 -8.16 15.87 17.79
C PRO A 213 -7.15 16.68 18.63
N ARG A 214 -7.18 16.55 19.96
CA ARG A 214 -6.20 17.21 20.84
C ARG A 214 -4.79 16.71 20.59
N ILE A 215 -4.62 15.49 20.09
CA ILE A 215 -3.31 14.97 19.68
C ILE A 215 -2.84 15.69 18.41
N THR A 216 -3.72 15.83 17.41
CA THR A 216 -3.44 16.61 16.19
C THR A 216 -3.07 18.05 16.54
N ALA A 217 -3.74 18.68 17.51
CA ALA A 217 -3.44 20.03 17.97
C ALA A 217 -2.03 20.21 18.56
N THR A 218 -1.39 19.13 19.02
CA THR A 218 0.01 19.20 19.49
C THR A 218 1.04 19.10 18.37
N ARG A 219 0.59 18.85 17.14
CA ARG A 219 1.45 18.67 15.97
C ARG A 219 1.50 19.98 15.18
N PRO A 220 2.69 20.47 14.80
CA PRO A 220 2.82 21.69 14.03
C PRO A 220 2.50 21.45 12.54
N LEU A 221 1.27 21.03 12.25
CA LEU A 221 0.79 20.84 10.89
C LEU A 221 0.49 22.21 10.25
N SER A 222 0.71 22.30 8.94
CA SER A 222 0.30 23.42 8.10
C SER A 222 -0.43 22.90 6.86
N MET A 223 -0.97 23.79 6.04
CA MET A 223 -1.73 23.44 4.85
C MET A 223 -1.44 24.41 3.71
N VAL A 224 -1.50 23.91 2.47
CA VAL A 224 -1.59 24.75 1.27
C VAL A 224 -2.73 24.29 0.37
N CYS A 225 -3.53 25.23 -0.10
CA CYS A 225 -4.65 25.01 -1.00
C CYS A 225 -4.21 25.18 -2.46
N HIS A 226 -4.57 24.22 -3.31
CA HIS A 226 -4.08 24.14 -4.69
C HIS A 226 -5.14 23.69 -5.71
N GLY A 227 -6.37 23.37 -5.29
CA GLY A 227 -7.37 22.78 -6.19
C GLY A 227 -8.80 23.19 -5.89
N MET A 228 -9.60 23.28 -6.94
CA MET A 228 -11.02 23.62 -6.87
C MET A 228 -11.88 22.35 -6.86
N GLY A 229 -12.79 22.26 -5.89
CA GLY A 229 -13.89 21.28 -5.86
C GLY A 229 -15.19 21.88 -6.38
N ALA A 230 -16.32 21.58 -5.73
CA ALA A 230 -17.59 22.25 -5.99
C ALA A 230 -17.56 23.73 -5.54
N LEU A 231 -17.94 24.63 -6.45
CA LEU A 231 -18.09 26.07 -6.20
C LEU A 231 -19.48 26.52 -6.64
N GLU A 232 -20.20 27.23 -5.76
CA GLU A 232 -21.53 27.79 -6.05
C GLU A 232 -21.55 29.30 -5.82
N GLY A 233 -22.37 30.02 -6.61
CA GLY A 233 -22.57 31.46 -6.46
C GLY A 233 -21.43 32.36 -6.98
N VAL A 234 -20.27 31.80 -7.32
CA VAL A 234 -19.12 32.53 -7.88
C VAL A 234 -18.68 31.86 -9.18
N ASN A 235 -18.43 32.67 -10.21
CA ASN A 235 -17.93 32.17 -11.49
C ASN A 235 -16.45 32.51 -11.64
N VAL A 236 -15.61 31.48 -11.58
CA VAL A 236 -14.16 31.61 -11.77
C VAL A 236 -13.79 31.03 -13.13
N ARG A 237 -13.11 31.82 -13.96
CA ARG A 237 -12.72 31.39 -15.31
C ARG A 237 -11.37 30.68 -15.31
N ARG A 238 -10.43 31.15 -14.51
CA ARG A 238 -9.04 30.69 -14.49
C ARG A 238 -8.66 30.12 -13.14
N HIS A 239 -7.78 29.12 -13.13
CA HIS A 239 -7.23 28.55 -11.91
C HIS A 239 -6.42 29.58 -11.11
N THR A 240 -5.69 30.46 -11.78
CA THR A 240 -5.03 31.61 -11.12
C THR A 240 -5.99 32.54 -10.37
N GLN A 241 -7.16 32.84 -10.96
CA GLN A 241 -8.21 33.62 -10.30
C GLN A 241 -8.82 32.87 -9.11
N PHE A 242 -8.88 31.53 -9.18
CA PHE A 242 -9.31 30.72 -8.05
C PHE A 242 -8.32 30.82 -6.89
N LEU A 243 -7.01 30.71 -7.15
CA LEU A 243 -5.98 30.89 -6.13
C LEU A 243 -5.99 32.30 -5.52
N GLU A 244 -6.27 33.34 -6.31
CA GLU A 244 -6.49 34.70 -5.80
C GLU A 244 -7.68 34.76 -4.84
N LEU A 245 -8.82 34.16 -5.21
CA LEU A 245 -9.99 34.06 -4.33
C LEU A 245 -9.65 33.35 -3.01
N LEU A 246 -8.81 32.31 -3.05
CA LEU A 246 -8.40 31.61 -1.82
C LEU A 246 -7.56 32.51 -0.91
N ARG A 247 -6.60 33.25 -1.47
CA ARG A 247 -5.80 34.22 -0.71
C ARG A 247 -6.67 35.30 -0.09
N ASP A 248 -7.58 35.87 -0.87
CA ASP A 248 -8.53 36.87 -0.38
C ASP A 248 -9.43 36.30 0.73
N ALA A 249 -9.75 35.01 0.67
CA ALA A 249 -10.54 34.31 1.69
C ALA A 249 -9.74 33.90 2.94
N GLY A 250 -8.45 34.24 3.03
CA GLY A 250 -7.58 33.88 4.15
C GLY A 250 -7.06 32.44 4.12
N LEU A 251 -7.21 31.73 3.00
CA LEU A 251 -6.69 30.37 2.82
C LEU A 251 -5.24 30.40 2.27
N PRO A 252 -4.35 29.56 2.79
CA PRO A 252 -2.96 29.51 2.34
C PRO A 252 -2.85 28.95 0.92
N THR A 253 -2.08 29.60 0.06
CA THR A 253 -1.74 29.14 -1.30
C THR A 253 -0.23 29.27 -1.53
N THR A 254 0.33 28.45 -2.41
CA THR A 254 1.75 28.48 -2.80
C THR A 254 2.15 29.85 -3.37
N ALA A 255 3.17 30.50 -2.80
CA ALA A 255 3.67 31.80 -3.28
C ALA A 255 4.51 31.68 -4.57
N GLU A 256 5.00 30.47 -4.81
CA GLU A 256 5.88 30.07 -5.90
C GLU A 256 5.10 29.79 -7.19
N THR A 257 3.76 29.83 -7.16
CA THR A 257 2.93 29.62 -8.35
C THR A 257 3.26 30.63 -9.44
N ARG A 258 3.50 30.16 -10.66
CA ARG A 258 3.79 30.99 -11.83
C ARG A 258 3.00 30.53 -13.05
N THR A 259 2.74 31.45 -13.97
CA THR A 259 2.06 31.20 -15.25
C THR A 259 3.03 31.28 -16.41
N PHE A 260 2.88 30.40 -17.39
CA PHE A 260 3.74 30.34 -18.58
C PHE A 260 2.88 30.15 -19.84
N ASP A 261 3.19 30.89 -20.89
CA ASP A 261 2.52 30.76 -22.19
C ASP A 261 3.27 29.81 -23.15
N SER A 262 4.37 29.19 -22.69
CA SER A 262 5.17 28.27 -23.49
C SER A 262 5.78 27.12 -22.68
N PRO A 263 6.00 25.94 -23.30
CA PRO A 263 6.71 24.82 -22.68
C PRO A 263 8.10 25.16 -22.16
N GLU A 264 8.82 26.05 -22.84
CA GLU A 264 10.18 26.45 -22.46
C GLU A 264 10.19 27.11 -21.09
N GLY A 265 9.23 28.01 -20.81
CA GLY A 265 9.11 28.64 -19.50
C GLY A 265 8.74 27.65 -18.40
N VAL A 266 7.93 26.64 -18.71
CA VAL A 266 7.62 25.54 -17.78
C VAL A 266 8.87 24.73 -17.46
N ASN A 267 9.68 24.40 -18.47
CA ASN A 267 10.93 23.65 -18.29
C ASN A 267 11.97 24.44 -17.48
N GLU A 268 12.07 25.77 -17.68
CA GLU A 268 12.92 26.64 -16.85
C GLU A 268 12.48 26.63 -15.38
N PHE A 269 11.16 26.67 -15.13
CA PHE A 269 10.62 26.59 -13.77
C PHE A 269 10.91 25.24 -13.10
N ILE A 270 10.75 24.14 -13.85
CA ILE A 270 11.09 22.79 -13.38
C ILE A 270 12.57 22.68 -13.05
N ALA A 271 13.45 23.19 -13.92
CA ALA A 271 14.89 23.15 -13.68
C ALA A 271 15.29 23.97 -12.44
N TYR A 272 14.75 25.18 -12.31
CA TYR A 272 15.01 26.04 -11.15
C TYR A 272 14.63 25.36 -9.83
N TRP A 273 13.41 24.83 -9.72
CA TRP A 273 12.97 24.17 -8.49
C TRP A 273 13.61 22.80 -8.26
N GLY A 274 14.18 22.18 -9.30
CA GLY A 274 15.01 20.98 -9.13
C GLY A 274 16.30 21.29 -8.38
N GLU A 275 16.91 22.44 -8.64
CA GLU A 275 18.10 22.92 -7.93
C GLU A 275 17.77 23.49 -6.53
N HIS A 276 16.59 24.09 -6.38
CA HIS A 276 16.15 24.78 -5.16
C HIS A 276 15.07 24.00 -4.39
N ARG A 277 15.07 22.67 -4.50
CA ARG A 277 13.99 21.83 -3.91
C ARG A 277 13.86 21.94 -2.39
N HIS A 278 14.94 22.36 -1.72
CA HIS A 278 15.07 22.46 -0.27
C HIS A 278 14.87 23.89 0.25
N ASP A 279 14.58 24.83 -0.64
CA ASP A 279 14.35 26.24 -0.30
C ASP A 279 12.94 26.52 0.27
N PRO A 280 11.85 25.84 -0.15
CA PRO A 280 10.53 26.05 0.44
C PRO A 280 10.48 25.61 1.90
N GLU A 281 9.49 26.09 2.65
CA GLU A 281 9.27 25.67 4.04
C GLU A 281 8.79 24.21 4.18
N TYR A 282 8.57 23.52 3.07
CA TYR A 282 8.06 22.15 2.97
C TYR A 282 8.83 21.33 1.94
N GLU A 283 8.80 20.01 2.14
CA GLU A 283 9.32 19.06 1.17
C GLU A 283 8.47 19.06 -0.11
N ILE A 284 9.16 18.99 -1.26
CA ILE A 284 8.54 18.87 -2.57
C ILE A 284 9.09 17.65 -3.29
N ASP A 285 8.22 16.89 -3.97
CA ASP A 285 8.61 15.75 -4.79
C ASP A 285 8.54 16.05 -6.29
N GLY A 286 8.21 17.29 -6.66
CA GLY A 286 8.02 17.66 -8.04
C GLY A 286 7.37 19.03 -8.29
N VAL A 287 6.88 19.20 -9.52
CA VAL A 287 6.09 20.36 -9.97
C VAL A 287 4.81 19.85 -10.61
N VAL A 288 3.67 20.46 -10.26
CA VAL A 288 2.39 20.22 -10.92
C VAL A 288 2.18 21.27 -12.01
N ILE A 289 1.95 20.83 -13.24
CA ILE A 289 1.63 21.68 -14.38
C ILE A 289 0.15 21.53 -14.71
N LYS A 290 -0.59 22.64 -14.80
CA LYS A 290 -2.04 22.68 -15.07
C LYS A 290 -2.35 23.64 -16.21
N VAL A 291 -3.39 23.37 -16.99
CA VAL A 291 -3.99 24.37 -17.90
C VAL A 291 -4.76 25.40 -17.08
N ASP A 292 -4.50 26.71 -17.27
CA ASP A 292 -5.08 27.77 -16.43
C ASP A 292 -6.60 27.98 -16.65
N ASP A 293 -7.12 27.91 -17.89
CA ASP A 293 -8.54 28.18 -18.17
C ASP A 293 -9.43 26.96 -17.85
N HIS A 294 -10.40 27.11 -16.94
CA HIS A 294 -11.31 26.02 -16.55
C HIS A 294 -12.24 25.56 -17.68
N GLY A 295 -12.52 26.42 -18.66
CA GLY A 295 -13.24 26.02 -19.88
C GLY A 295 -12.43 25.05 -20.71
N GLN A 296 -11.13 25.29 -20.85
CA GLN A 296 -10.19 24.39 -21.51
C GLN A 296 -10.00 23.09 -20.72
N GLN A 297 -9.93 23.14 -19.38
CA GLN A 297 -9.89 21.94 -18.53
C GLN A 297 -11.13 21.04 -18.76
N ARG A 298 -12.33 21.64 -18.84
CA ARG A 298 -13.56 20.89 -19.16
C ARG A 298 -13.56 20.30 -20.57
N GLN A 299 -13.02 21.03 -21.56
CA GLN A 299 -12.86 20.53 -22.94
C GLN A 299 -11.93 19.30 -22.99
N LEU A 300 -10.83 19.33 -22.23
CA LEU A 300 -9.86 18.24 -22.16
C LEU A 300 -10.39 17.03 -21.38
N GLY A 301 -11.18 17.27 -20.32
CA GLY A 301 -11.77 16.22 -19.50
C GLY A 301 -10.74 15.43 -18.69
N SER A 302 -11.09 14.20 -18.32
CA SER A 302 -10.26 13.29 -17.51
C SER A 302 -10.27 11.87 -18.07
N THR A 303 -9.33 11.06 -17.61
CA THR A 303 -9.45 9.60 -17.64
C THR A 303 -10.25 9.13 -16.42
N SER A 304 -10.32 7.82 -16.17
CA SER A 304 -10.90 7.28 -14.94
C SER A 304 -10.11 7.63 -13.68
N ALA A 305 -8.80 7.93 -13.81
CA ALA A 305 -7.89 8.12 -12.68
C ALA A 305 -7.26 9.52 -12.59
N ALA A 306 -7.09 10.23 -13.70
CA ALA A 306 -6.34 11.49 -13.76
C ALA A 306 -6.94 12.52 -14.75
N PRO A 307 -6.82 13.83 -14.48
CA PRO A 307 -7.22 14.87 -15.42
C PRO A 307 -6.26 14.93 -16.61
N ARG A 308 -6.79 15.15 -17.83
CA ARG A 308 -5.95 15.31 -19.03
C ARG A 308 -5.27 16.68 -19.13
N TRP A 309 -5.74 17.62 -18.32
CA TRP A 309 -5.33 19.02 -18.29
C TRP A 309 -4.29 19.34 -17.22
N ALA A 310 -3.83 18.34 -16.45
CA ALA A 310 -2.74 18.49 -15.51
C ALA A 310 -1.80 17.28 -15.52
N ILE A 311 -0.54 17.50 -15.15
CA ILE A 311 0.49 16.46 -15.01
C ILE A 311 1.44 16.81 -13.86
N ALA A 312 1.98 15.81 -13.19
CA ALA A 312 3.01 15.95 -12.18
C ALA A 312 4.38 15.60 -12.78
N TRP A 313 5.29 16.56 -12.84
CA TRP A 313 6.70 16.30 -13.05
C TRP A 313 7.33 15.86 -11.73
N LYS A 314 7.89 14.65 -11.66
CA LYS A 314 8.59 14.15 -10.46
C LYS A 314 10.10 14.30 -10.59
N TYR A 315 10.75 14.79 -9.53
CA TYR A 315 12.20 14.84 -9.48
C TYR A 315 12.78 13.45 -9.19
N PRO A 316 13.94 13.08 -9.77
CA PRO A 316 14.59 11.82 -9.44
C PRO A 316 15.02 11.80 -7.95
N PRO A 317 14.97 10.62 -7.29
CA PRO A 317 15.41 10.48 -5.90
C PRO A 317 16.84 10.94 -5.69
N GLU A 318 17.14 11.40 -4.48
CA GLU A 318 18.51 11.76 -4.09
C GLU A 318 19.47 10.56 -4.21
N GLU A 319 20.45 10.69 -5.10
CA GLU A 319 21.63 9.83 -5.10
C GLU A 319 22.68 10.43 -4.16
N GLN A 320 23.23 9.60 -3.28
CA GLN A 320 24.40 9.94 -2.47
C GLN A 320 25.51 8.95 -2.74
N GLU A 321 26.75 9.41 -2.59
CA GLU A 321 27.92 8.53 -2.64
C GLU A 321 28.37 8.18 -1.23
N THR A 322 28.61 6.91 -0.98
CA THR A 322 29.20 6.45 0.29
C THR A 322 30.16 5.29 0.04
N ARG A 323 30.94 4.94 1.07
CA ARG A 323 31.87 3.81 0.99
C ARG A 323 31.14 2.50 1.27
N LEU A 324 31.28 1.54 0.38
CA LEU A 324 30.88 0.15 0.61
C LEU A 324 31.91 -0.50 1.53
N ARG A 325 31.52 -0.82 2.78
CA ARG A 325 32.41 -1.46 3.76
C ARG A 325 32.55 -2.94 3.49
N ASP A 326 31.43 -3.62 3.31
CA ASP A 326 31.39 -5.04 3.00
C ASP A 326 30.09 -5.42 2.27
N ILE A 327 30.03 -6.63 1.73
CA ILE A 327 28.81 -7.26 1.23
C ILE A 327 28.56 -8.52 2.03
N GLU A 328 27.51 -8.47 2.86
CA GLU A 328 27.06 -9.59 3.68
C GLU A 328 25.83 -10.25 3.07
N VAL A 329 25.46 -11.41 3.60
CA VAL A 329 24.27 -12.15 3.14
C VAL A 329 23.34 -12.45 4.31
N ASN A 330 22.05 -12.25 4.11
CA ASN A 330 21.02 -12.69 5.04
C ASN A 330 20.33 -13.95 4.51
N VAL A 331 19.97 -14.88 5.40
CA VAL A 331 19.19 -16.08 5.06
C VAL A 331 17.78 -15.93 5.59
N GLY A 332 16.83 -15.59 4.72
CA GLY A 332 15.43 -15.39 5.12
C GLY A 332 14.74 -16.67 5.57
N ARG A 333 13.52 -16.56 6.12
CA ARG A 333 12.69 -17.67 6.63
C ARG A 333 12.57 -18.88 5.68
N THR A 334 12.45 -18.64 4.38
CA THR A 334 12.35 -19.70 3.35
C THR A 334 13.69 -20.32 2.97
N GLY A 335 14.80 -19.84 3.55
CA GLY A 335 16.16 -20.20 3.18
C GLY A 335 16.75 -19.34 2.07
N LYS A 336 15.98 -18.43 1.46
CA LYS A 336 16.49 -17.52 0.42
C LYS A 336 17.65 -16.67 0.97
N VAL A 337 18.79 -16.73 0.30
CA VAL A 337 19.99 -15.97 0.61
C VAL A 337 19.98 -14.67 -0.18
N THR A 338 20.00 -13.54 0.52
CA THR A 338 19.91 -12.20 -0.07
C THR A 338 21.16 -11.40 0.28
N PRO A 339 21.95 -10.93 -0.70
CA PRO A 339 23.10 -10.08 -0.44
C PRO A 339 22.64 -8.66 -0.13
N PHE A 340 23.34 -8.02 0.80
CA PHE A 340 23.14 -6.62 1.15
C PHE A 340 24.48 -5.94 1.41
N ALA A 341 24.54 -4.67 1.04
CA ALA A 341 25.69 -3.81 1.25
C ALA A 341 25.72 -3.30 2.68
N GLN A 342 26.86 -3.43 3.34
CA GLN A 342 27.21 -2.71 4.56
C GLN A 342 27.88 -1.39 4.15
N LEU A 343 27.24 -0.27 4.48
CA LEU A 343 27.66 1.05 4.03
C LEU A 343 28.32 1.81 5.17
N GLU A 344 29.22 2.73 4.82
CA GLU A 344 29.53 3.85 5.69
C GLU A 344 28.26 4.71 5.86
N PRO A 345 27.83 5.00 7.10
CA PRO A 345 26.59 5.72 7.34
C PRO A 345 26.50 7.01 6.53
N VAL A 346 25.46 7.15 5.71
CA VAL A 346 25.24 8.30 4.83
C VAL A 346 23.79 8.75 4.94
N THR A 347 23.55 10.06 4.94
CA THR A 347 22.20 10.62 4.96
C THR A 347 21.67 10.74 3.54
N VAL A 348 20.56 10.08 3.25
CA VAL A 348 19.85 10.12 1.97
C VAL A 348 18.41 10.51 2.25
N ALA A 349 17.90 11.58 1.65
CA ALA A 349 16.53 12.06 1.86
C ALA A 349 16.15 12.07 3.36
N GLY A 350 16.90 12.83 4.17
CA GLY A 350 16.62 13.07 5.60
C GLY A 350 16.86 11.92 6.59
N SER A 351 17.26 10.71 6.16
CA SER A 351 17.61 9.63 7.10
C SER A 351 18.97 9.01 6.81
N THR A 352 19.70 8.67 7.88
CA THR A 352 20.96 7.95 7.79
C THR A 352 20.74 6.47 7.49
N ILE A 353 21.29 5.99 6.38
CA ILE A 353 21.27 4.58 5.98
C ILE A 353 22.65 3.96 6.22
N GLY A 354 22.66 2.78 6.83
CA GLY A 354 23.89 1.99 7.07
C GLY A 354 23.94 0.69 6.27
N THR A 355 22.82 0.28 5.68
CA THR A 355 22.72 -0.92 4.85
C THR A 355 21.86 -0.64 3.63
N ALA A 356 22.09 -1.36 2.54
CA ALA A 356 21.29 -1.28 1.32
C ALA A 356 21.19 -2.64 0.62
N THR A 357 20.06 -2.92 -0.03
CA THR A 357 19.86 -4.20 -0.71
C THR A 357 20.68 -4.30 -2.01
N LEU A 358 21.16 -5.51 -2.31
CA LEU A 358 21.69 -5.88 -3.63
C LEU A 358 20.78 -6.88 -4.36
N HIS A 359 19.61 -7.18 -3.81
CA HIS A 359 18.57 -8.10 -4.29
C HIS A 359 18.96 -9.57 -4.43
N ASN A 360 19.96 -9.90 -5.26
CA ASN A 360 20.42 -11.27 -5.51
C ASN A 360 21.85 -11.28 -6.08
N GLU A 361 22.41 -12.47 -6.28
CA GLU A 361 23.77 -12.64 -6.82
C GLU A 361 23.95 -12.00 -8.20
N ASP A 362 22.99 -12.17 -9.10
CA ASP A 362 23.08 -11.65 -10.48
C ASP A 362 23.08 -10.12 -10.49
N GLN A 363 22.26 -9.49 -9.66
CA GLN A 363 22.19 -8.04 -9.52
C GLN A 363 23.47 -7.47 -8.87
N ALA A 364 24.01 -8.14 -7.86
CA ALA A 364 25.30 -7.78 -7.28
C ALA A 364 26.43 -7.86 -8.33
N ALA A 365 26.44 -8.93 -9.13
CA ALA A 365 27.41 -9.13 -10.20
C ALA A 365 27.24 -8.12 -11.35
N ALA A 366 26.00 -7.82 -11.76
CA ALA A 366 25.70 -6.85 -12.81
C ALA A 366 26.11 -5.42 -12.41
N LYS A 367 25.95 -5.07 -11.13
CA LYS A 367 26.38 -3.79 -10.56
C LYS A 367 27.91 -3.71 -10.36
N ASP A 368 28.63 -4.85 -10.43
CA ASP A 368 30.07 -5.01 -10.18
C ASP A 368 30.54 -4.24 -8.94
N VAL A 369 29.74 -4.23 -7.86
CA VAL A 369 30.11 -3.57 -6.61
C VAL A 369 30.99 -4.48 -5.77
N ARG A 370 32.04 -3.91 -5.17
CA ARG A 370 33.05 -4.67 -4.43
C ARG A 370 33.33 -4.01 -3.07
N PRO A 371 33.53 -4.77 -1.99
CA PRO A 371 33.95 -4.22 -0.70
C PRO A 371 35.13 -3.25 -0.86
N GLY A 372 34.98 -2.04 -0.33
CA GLY A 372 35.93 -0.94 -0.46
C GLY A 372 35.59 0.09 -1.55
N ASP A 373 34.68 -0.20 -2.48
CA ASP A 373 34.24 0.76 -3.50
C ASP A 373 33.58 2.00 -2.89
N THR A 374 33.61 3.11 -3.64
CA THR A 374 32.62 4.18 -3.47
C THR A 374 31.40 3.80 -4.31
N VAL A 375 30.22 3.74 -3.68
CA VAL A 375 28.96 3.35 -4.30
C VAL A 375 27.95 4.48 -4.27
N ARG A 376 27.14 4.55 -5.33
CA ARG A 376 25.97 5.42 -5.38
C ARG A 376 24.80 4.68 -4.78
N VAL A 377 24.16 5.31 -3.82
CA VAL A 377 23.01 4.80 -3.09
C VAL A 377 21.88 5.78 -3.21
N ARG A 378 20.67 5.25 -3.30
CA ARG A 378 19.44 6.02 -3.17
C ARG A 378 18.50 5.27 -2.27
N LYS A 379 17.45 5.95 -1.83
CA LYS A 379 16.25 5.23 -1.42
C LYS A 379 15.40 5.05 -2.66
N ALA A 380 15.13 3.81 -3.03
CA ALA A 380 14.00 3.56 -3.90
C ALA A 380 12.81 4.21 -3.20
N GLY A 381 12.16 5.16 -3.91
CA GLY A 381 11.01 6.01 -3.51
C GLY A 381 10.89 6.23 -2.00
N ASP A 382 11.98 6.76 -1.46
CA ASP A 382 12.10 7.32 -0.13
C ASP A 382 12.01 6.36 1.06
N VAL A 383 11.98 5.04 0.83
CA VAL A 383 11.92 4.04 1.92
C VAL A 383 13.08 3.03 1.88
N ILE A 384 13.23 2.24 0.81
CA ILE A 384 14.19 1.13 0.79
C ILE A 384 15.54 1.59 0.23
N PRO A 385 16.62 1.52 1.01
CA PRO A 385 17.95 1.84 0.51
C PRO A 385 18.43 0.78 -0.50
N GLU A 386 18.86 1.22 -1.68
CA GLU A 386 19.45 0.35 -2.69
C GLU A 386 20.77 0.92 -3.23
N VAL A 387 21.68 0.03 -3.62
CA VAL A 387 22.91 0.40 -4.32
C VAL A 387 22.64 0.42 -5.82
N LEU A 388 22.93 1.55 -6.49
CA LEU A 388 22.79 1.69 -7.93
C LEU A 388 23.99 1.13 -8.69
N GLY A 389 25.18 1.26 -8.11
CA GLY A 389 26.43 0.80 -8.68
C GLY A 389 27.63 1.52 -8.06
N TYR A 390 28.83 1.13 -8.46
CA TYR A 390 30.07 1.78 -8.02
C TYR A 390 30.39 3.04 -8.85
N VAL A 391 31.20 3.92 -8.27
CA VAL A 391 31.74 5.11 -8.93
C VAL A 391 33.07 4.75 -9.58
N ALA A 392 33.04 4.45 -10.89
CA ALA A 392 34.21 3.91 -11.60
C ALA A 392 35.48 4.75 -11.51
N SER A 393 35.35 6.08 -11.49
CA SER A 393 36.48 7.01 -11.34
C SER A 393 37.13 7.00 -9.96
N LYS A 394 36.46 6.42 -8.95
CA LYS A 394 36.90 6.39 -7.54
C LYS A 394 37.29 4.99 -7.06
N ARG A 395 37.28 3.96 -7.92
CA ARG A 395 37.65 2.60 -7.52
C ARG A 395 39.13 2.55 -7.10
N PRO A 396 39.44 2.18 -5.84
CA PRO A 396 40.82 1.99 -5.42
C PRO A 396 41.47 0.81 -6.15
N ARG A 397 42.78 0.90 -6.37
CA ARG A 397 43.53 -0.16 -7.06
C ARG A 397 43.48 -1.49 -6.30
N GLU A 398 43.47 -1.47 -4.97
CA GLU A 398 43.37 -2.72 -4.19
C GLU A 398 42.03 -3.44 -4.41
N VAL A 399 40.95 -2.68 -4.60
CA VAL A 399 39.60 -3.22 -4.88
C VAL A 399 39.54 -3.80 -6.30
N GLU A 400 40.24 -3.18 -7.25
CA GLU A 400 40.37 -3.72 -8.61
C GLU A 400 41.15 -5.04 -8.60
N GLU A 401 42.24 -5.12 -7.84
CA GLU A 401 43.07 -6.33 -7.71
C GLU A 401 42.38 -7.48 -6.95
N ALA A 402 41.47 -7.18 -6.02
CA ALA A 402 40.69 -8.18 -5.27
C ALA A 402 39.67 -8.96 -6.13
N GLY A 403 39.28 -8.41 -7.28
CA GLY A 403 38.33 -9.03 -8.20
C GLY A 403 36.86 -8.93 -7.77
N PRO A 404 35.93 -9.50 -8.56
CA PRO A 404 34.49 -9.38 -8.32
C PRO A 404 34.06 -10.14 -7.07
N TRP A 405 33.11 -9.58 -6.33
CA TRP A 405 32.45 -10.26 -5.23
C TRP A 405 31.70 -11.51 -5.74
N ARG A 406 31.70 -12.57 -4.93
CA ARG A 406 30.98 -13.82 -5.22
C ARG A 406 30.13 -14.20 -4.03
N MET A 407 28.94 -14.73 -4.32
CA MET A 407 28.08 -15.30 -3.28
C MET A 407 28.85 -16.38 -2.52
N PRO A 408 28.79 -16.41 -1.18
CA PRO A 408 29.35 -17.51 -0.40
C PRO A 408 28.78 -18.85 -0.88
N SER A 409 29.62 -19.88 -0.96
CA SER A 409 29.15 -21.25 -1.28
C SER A 409 28.60 -21.97 -0.05
N VAL A 410 28.82 -21.43 1.15
CA VAL A 410 28.43 -22.01 2.43
C VAL A 410 27.65 -20.97 3.24
N CYS A 411 26.60 -21.41 3.92
CA CYS A 411 25.76 -20.57 4.75
C CYS A 411 26.55 -20.06 5.97
N PRO A 412 26.66 -18.74 6.21
CA PRO A 412 27.42 -18.20 7.33
C PRO A 412 26.78 -18.52 8.71
N PHE A 413 25.50 -18.91 8.72
CA PHE A 413 24.75 -19.16 9.97
C PHE A 413 24.74 -20.63 10.39
N CYS A 414 24.81 -21.58 9.45
CA CYS A 414 24.70 -23.01 9.76
C CYS A 414 25.76 -23.89 9.11
N GLY A 415 26.65 -23.33 8.29
CA GLY A 415 27.73 -24.08 7.64
C GLY A 415 27.29 -25.06 6.54
N SER A 416 26.00 -25.10 6.18
CA SER A 416 25.50 -25.94 5.08
C SER A 416 25.76 -25.32 3.72
N ASP A 417 25.89 -26.14 2.68
CA ASP A 417 26.08 -25.66 1.31
C ASP A 417 24.90 -24.82 0.84
N LEU A 418 25.21 -23.71 0.16
CA LEU A 418 24.22 -22.87 -0.50
C LEU A 418 23.98 -23.38 -1.90
N VAL A 419 22.71 -23.61 -2.23
CA VAL A 419 22.29 -24.23 -3.49
C VAL A 419 21.50 -23.22 -4.29
N ARG A 420 21.90 -23.00 -5.53
CA ARG A 420 21.12 -22.27 -6.52
C ARG A 420 20.49 -23.28 -7.48
N LEU A 421 19.16 -23.30 -7.53
CA LEU A 421 18.42 -24.22 -8.39
C LEU A 421 18.54 -23.80 -9.85
N GLU A 422 18.54 -24.79 -10.75
CA GLU A 422 18.65 -24.52 -12.20
C GLU A 422 17.46 -23.68 -12.67
N GLY A 423 17.74 -22.56 -13.35
CA GLY A 423 16.73 -21.61 -13.81
C GLY A 423 16.28 -20.57 -12.79
N GLU A 424 16.75 -20.62 -11.54
CA GLU A 424 16.42 -19.63 -10.51
C GLU A 424 17.51 -18.56 -10.32
N ALA A 425 17.10 -17.32 -10.09
CA ALA A 425 17.98 -16.21 -9.72
C ALA A 425 18.38 -16.25 -8.23
N ALA A 426 17.62 -16.96 -7.39
CA ALA A 426 17.80 -17.01 -5.96
C ALA A 426 18.69 -18.20 -5.53
N THR A 427 19.56 -17.93 -4.57
CA THR A 427 20.36 -18.94 -3.88
C THR A 427 19.68 -19.28 -2.55
N TYR A 428 19.74 -20.54 -2.11
CA TYR A 428 19.04 -21.00 -0.91
C TYR A 428 19.94 -21.77 0.05
N CYS A 429 19.72 -21.56 1.34
CA CYS A 429 20.13 -22.46 2.41
C CYS A 429 19.04 -23.53 2.58
N THR A 430 19.36 -24.76 2.18
CA THR A 430 18.41 -25.89 2.24
C THR A 430 18.26 -26.48 3.63
N ASN A 431 19.19 -26.19 4.55
CA ASN A 431 19.11 -26.63 5.93
C ASN A 431 17.94 -25.94 6.65
N VAL A 432 16.91 -26.72 7.00
CA VAL A 432 15.72 -26.26 7.72
C VAL A 432 16.01 -25.94 9.19
N ASP A 433 17.10 -26.49 9.75
CA ASP A 433 17.58 -26.22 11.11
C ASP A 433 18.57 -25.06 11.15
N CYS A 434 18.68 -24.28 10.06
CA CYS A 434 19.51 -23.10 10.05
C CYS A 434 19.05 -22.12 11.15
N PRO A 435 19.93 -21.71 12.08
CA PRO A 435 19.54 -20.82 13.18
C PRO A 435 18.90 -19.51 12.70
N ASN A 436 19.42 -18.92 11.61
CA ASN A 436 18.85 -17.70 11.06
C ASN A 436 17.47 -17.92 10.44
N ARG A 437 17.20 -19.10 9.85
CA ARG A 437 15.86 -19.42 9.36
C ARG A 437 14.86 -19.56 10.51
N GLN A 438 15.29 -20.12 11.63
CA GLN A 438 14.48 -20.22 12.85
C GLN A 438 14.17 -18.83 13.41
N LEU A 439 15.17 -17.95 13.49
CA LEU A 439 15.00 -16.55 13.88
C LEU A 439 14.00 -15.81 12.99
N GLU A 440 14.20 -15.86 11.68
CA GLU A 440 13.31 -15.21 10.70
C GLU A 440 11.88 -15.80 10.74
N SER A 441 11.75 -17.10 11.01
CA SER A 441 10.44 -17.75 11.15
C SER A 441 9.74 -17.34 12.44
N LEU A 442 10.46 -17.26 13.56
CA LEU A 442 9.91 -16.82 14.85
C LEU A 442 9.51 -15.34 14.82
N ALA A 443 10.34 -14.48 14.23
CA ALA A 443 10.02 -13.07 14.03
C ALA A 443 8.79 -12.88 13.13
N HIS A 444 8.68 -13.66 12.04
CA HIS A 444 7.49 -13.66 11.19
C HIS A 444 6.24 -14.16 11.94
N PHE A 445 6.37 -15.24 12.72
CA PHE A 445 5.29 -15.81 13.52
C PHE A 445 4.73 -14.82 14.54
N ALA A 446 5.61 -14.04 15.17
CA ALA A 446 5.26 -12.98 16.13
C ALA A 446 4.73 -11.69 15.48
N SER A 447 4.92 -11.49 14.17
CA SER A 447 4.61 -10.23 13.50
C SER A 447 3.11 -9.86 13.54
N ARG A 448 2.81 -8.58 13.32
CA ARG A 448 1.43 -8.07 13.18
C ARG A 448 0.66 -8.68 11.99
N GLY A 449 1.33 -9.34 11.05
CA GLY A 449 0.69 -10.06 9.95
C GLY A 449 0.32 -11.51 10.28
N ALA A 450 0.87 -12.05 11.38
CA ALA A 450 0.69 -13.41 11.86
C ALA A 450 0.05 -13.39 13.26
N LEU A 451 0.68 -13.87 14.32
CA LEU A 451 0.01 -13.95 15.63
C LEU A 451 0.03 -12.67 16.47
N ASP A 452 0.71 -11.60 16.01
CA ASP A 452 0.75 -10.31 16.71
C ASP A 452 1.16 -10.44 18.18
N ILE A 453 2.29 -11.11 18.44
CA ILE A 453 2.77 -11.37 19.80
C ILE A 453 3.48 -10.12 20.31
N GLU A 454 2.74 -9.27 21.02
CA GLU A 454 3.30 -8.08 21.65
C GLU A 454 4.42 -8.45 22.63
N GLY A 455 5.53 -7.72 22.57
CA GLY A 455 6.74 -8.00 23.36
C GLY A 455 7.73 -8.98 22.72
N LEU A 456 7.34 -9.75 21.69
CA LEU A 456 8.22 -10.66 20.96
C LEU A 456 8.81 -10.01 19.69
N GLY A 457 9.59 -8.95 19.89
CA GLY A 457 10.33 -8.30 18.79
C GLY A 457 11.55 -9.11 18.32
N TYR A 458 12.18 -8.70 17.21
CA TYR A 458 13.31 -9.42 16.57
C TYR A 458 14.46 -9.74 17.54
N GLU A 459 14.93 -8.76 18.32
CA GLU A 459 16.00 -8.98 19.31
C GLU A 459 15.58 -9.91 20.45
N THR A 460 14.29 -9.91 20.81
CA THR A 460 13.77 -10.82 21.83
C THR A 460 13.67 -12.25 21.29
N ALA A 461 13.17 -12.42 20.06
CA ALA A 461 13.16 -13.71 19.36
C ALA A 461 14.58 -14.28 19.25
N LYS A 462 15.56 -13.44 18.89
CA LYS A 462 16.98 -13.82 18.83
C LYS A 462 17.50 -14.28 20.18
N LEU A 463 17.28 -13.49 21.25
CA LEU A 463 17.71 -13.85 22.59
C LEU A 463 17.11 -15.18 23.07
N LEU A 464 15.83 -15.42 22.82
CA LEU A 464 15.15 -16.65 23.22
C LEU A 464 15.69 -17.89 22.49
N LEU A 465 16.05 -17.75 21.21
CA LEU A 465 16.70 -18.80 20.43
C LEU A 465 18.15 -19.03 20.88
N ASP A 466 18.93 -17.97 21.06
CA ASP A 466 20.34 -18.03 21.46
C ASP A 466 20.51 -18.67 22.85
N THR A 467 19.56 -18.44 23.76
CA THR A 467 19.52 -19.04 25.11
C THR A 467 18.92 -20.45 25.13
N GLY A 468 18.32 -20.89 24.02
CA GLY A 468 17.68 -22.19 23.88
C GLY A 468 16.37 -22.35 24.65
N LEU A 469 15.78 -21.23 25.11
CA LEU A 469 14.45 -21.21 25.73
C LEU A 469 13.34 -21.49 24.71
N VAL A 470 13.57 -21.13 23.46
CA VAL A 470 12.71 -21.47 22.32
C VAL A 470 13.56 -22.25 21.31
N LYS A 471 13.06 -23.38 20.80
CA LYS A 471 13.72 -24.18 19.75
C LYS A 471 12.85 -24.34 18.51
N ASP A 472 11.53 -24.33 18.70
CA ASP A 472 10.54 -24.26 17.63
C ASP A 472 9.46 -23.22 17.95
N LEU A 473 8.53 -22.98 17.01
CA LEU A 473 7.51 -21.95 17.18
C LEU A 473 6.55 -22.23 18.35
N ALA A 474 6.30 -23.51 18.67
CA ALA A 474 5.35 -23.88 19.72
C ALA A 474 5.93 -23.67 21.13
N ASP A 475 7.25 -23.81 21.31
CA ASP A 475 7.92 -23.52 22.59
C ASP A 475 7.63 -22.10 23.10
N THR A 476 7.32 -21.15 22.20
CA THR A 476 6.89 -19.79 22.54
C THR A 476 5.73 -19.77 23.54
N PHE A 477 4.79 -20.72 23.45
CA PHE A 477 3.61 -20.79 24.32
C PHE A 477 3.86 -21.49 25.66
N HIS A 478 5.08 -21.98 25.88
CA HIS A 478 5.50 -22.68 27.09
C HIS A 478 6.60 -21.95 27.86
N LEU A 479 6.85 -20.68 27.52
CA LEU A 479 7.83 -19.85 28.22
C LEU A 479 7.44 -19.66 29.69
N ASP A 480 8.39 -19.92 30.57
CA ASP A 480 8.24 -19.75 32.00
C ASP A 480 8.71 -18.35 32.44
N ARG A 481 7.98 -17.75 33.39
CA ARG A 481 8.25 -16.40 33.86
C ARG A 481 9.61 -16.29 34.54
N ASP A 482 9.98 -17.27 35.37
CA ASP A 482 11.24 -17.22 36.11
C ASP A 482 12.42 -17.38 35.14
N ALA A 483 12.29 -18.25 34.14
CA ALA A 483 13.28 -18.40 33.07
C ALA A 483 13.48 -17.11 32.25
N LEU A 484 12.42 -16.31 32.04
CA LEU A 484 12.53 -15.00 31.38
C LEU A 484 13.23 -13.96 32.26
N LEU A 485 13.02 -13.99 33.58
CA LEU A 485 13.64 -13.06 34.52
C LEU A 485 15.15 -13.28 34.70
N ASP A 486 15.61 -14.51 34.46
CA ASP A 486 17.03 -14.85 34.46
C ASP A 486 17.80 -14.29 33.24
N LEU A 487 17.09 -13.78 32.22
CA LEU A 487 17.70 -13.20 31.03
C LEU A 487 18.21 -11.78 31.26
N GLU A 488 19.41 -11.50 30.73
CA GLU A 488 19.96 -10.14 30.73
C GLU A 488 19.05 -9.18 29.93
N GLY A 489 18.67 -8.05 30.53
CA GLY A 489 17.77 -7.07 29.90
C GLY A 489 16.28 -7.41 30.00
N PHE A 490 15.90 -8.43 30.77
CA PHE A 490 14.51 -8.70 31.15
C PHE A 490 14.22 -8.24 32.58
N GLY A 491 13.28 -7.31 32.72
CA GLY A 491 12.68 -6.96 34.01
C GLY A 491 11.26 -7.51 34.11
N GLU A 492 10.69 -7.54 35.32
CA GLU A 492 9.34 -8.04 35.61
C GLU A 492 8.29 -7.57 34.58
N LYS A 493 8.24 -6.26 34.34
CA LYS A 493 7.29 -5.68 33.39
C LYS A 493 7.45 -6.19 31.96
N LYS A 494 8.69 -6.41 31.50
CA LYS A 494 8.97 -6.91 30.13
C LYS A 494 8.56 -8.37 30.00
N ALA A 495 8.86 -9.19 31.02
CA ALA A 495 8.44 -10.59 31.08
C ALA A 495 6.90 -10.70 31.11
N ASP A 496 6.24 -9.93 31.97
CA ASP A 496 4.78 -9.92 32.10
C ASP A 496 4.09 -9.49 30.80
N ASN A 497 4.61 -8.45 30.13
CA ASN A 497 4.07 -8.00 28.85
C ASN A 497 4.22 -9.06 27.76
N LEU A 498 5.38 -9.73 27.67
CA LEU A 498 5.61 -10.80 26.69
C LEU A 498 4.66 -11.97 26.94
N LEU A 499 4.52 -12.43 28.19
CA LEU A 499 3.61 -13.52 28.55
C LEU A 499 2.15 -13.16 28.26
N ALA A 500 1.74 -11.91 28.52
CA ALA A 500 0.41 -11.44 28.17
C ALA A 500 0.18 -11.43 26.64
N GLY A 501 1.17 -10.99 25.87
CA GLY A 501 1.14 -11.04 24.40
C GLY A 501 1.02 -12.46 23.85
N ILE A 502 1.77 -13.41 24.44
CA ILE A 502 1.71 -14.84 24.10
C ILE A 502 0.33 -15.43 24.40
N GLU A 503 -0.26 -15.10 25.55
CA GLU A 503 -1.59 -15.59 25.90
C GLU A 503 -2.68 -15.00 24.99
N ALA A 504 -2.60 -13.71 24.65
CA ALA A 504 -3.50 -13.09 23.68
C ALA A 504 -3.37 -13.72 22.28
N ALA A 505 -2.14 -14.06 21.87
CA ALA A 505 -1.85 -14.68 20.58
C ALA A 505 -2.52 -16.06 20.40
N LYS A 506 -2.79 -16.79 21.50
CA LYS A 506 -3.55 -18.05 21.43
C LYS A 506 -4.96 -17.87 20.90
N GLN A 507 -5.56 -16.68 21.02
CA GLN A 507 -6.93 -16.42 20.59
C GLN A 507 -7.04 -15.91 19.14
N GLN A 508 -5.92 -15.75 18.45
CA GLN A 508 -5.91 -15.26 17.08
C GLN A 508 -6.62 -16.23 16.13
N PRO A 509 -7.32 -15.73 15.10
CA PRO A 509 -7.98 -16.56 14.09
C PRO A 509 -7.06 -17.53 13.34
N LEU A 510 -7.61 -18.66 12.89
CA LEU A 510 -6.88 -19.69 12.15
C LEU A 510 -6.12 -19.15 10.93
N GLU A 511 -6.65 -18.17 10.19
CA GLU A 511 -5.93 -17.61 9.03
C GLU A 511 -4.62 -16.94 9.43
N ARG A 512 -4.54 -16.35 10.62
CA ARG A 512 -3.32 -15.70 11.13
C ARG A 512 -2.30 -16.74 11.57
N LEU A 513 -2.76 -17.83 12.17
CA LEU A 513 -1.93 -18.99 12.46
C LEU A 513 -1.34 -19.59 11.18
N LEU A 514 -2.15 -19.82 10.14
CA LEU A 514 -1.69 -20.37 8.85
C LEU A 514 -0.64 -19.46 8.18
N VAL A 515 -0.79 -18.13 8.28
CA VAL A 515 0.24 -17.19 7.83
C VAL A 515 1.52 -17.33 8.65
N GLY A 516 1.41 -17.45 9.97
CA GLY A 516 2.54 -17.62 10.87
C GLY A 516 3.33 -18.91 10.63
N LEU A 517 2.67 -20.00 10.27
CA LEU A 517 3.29 -21.31 9.98
C LEU A 517 4.21 -21.31 8.75
N ASN A 518 4.18 -20.24 7.94
CA ASN A 518 5.05 -20.06 6.78
C ASN A 518 4.96 -21.24 5.79
N ILE A 519 3.74 -21.73 5.55
CA ILE A 519 3.48 -22.77 4.56
C ILE A 519 3.77 -22.18 3.16
N PRO A 520 4.55 -22.87 2.28
CA PRO A 520 4.88 -22.33 0.98
C PRO A 520 3.63 -21.95 0.17
N HIS A 521 3.67 -20.75 -0.44
CA HIS A 521 2.57 -20.16 -1.21
C HIS A 521 1.30 -19.76 -0.41
N VAL A 522 1.29 -19.93 0.91
CA VAL A 522 0.15 -19.55 1.76
C VAL A 522 0.39 -18.17 2.37
N GLY A 523 -0.03 -17.12 1.64
CA GLY A 523 -0.14 -15.75 2.16
C GLY A 523 -1.50 -15.49 2.81
N GLY A 524 -1.73 -14.26 3.29
CA GLY A 524 -2.95 -13.89 4.03
C GLY A 524 -4.26 -14.22 3.31
N THR A 525 -4.33 -13.99 1.99
CA THR A 525 -5.52 -14.33 1.19
C THR A 525 -5.78 -15.83 1.14
N VAL A 526 -4.75 -16.62 0.84
CA VAL A 526 -4.85 -18.09 0.74
C VAL A 526 -5.15 -18.69 2.11
N ALA A 527 -4.51 -18.20 3.16
CA ALA A 527 -4.76 -18.62 4.53
C ALA A 527 -6.23 -18.42 4.92
N ARG A 528 -6.83 -17.29 4.54
CA ARG A 528 -8.25 -17.02 4.78
C ARG A 528 -9.17 -17.97 4.01
N LEU A 529 -8.86 -18.25 2.75
CA LEU A 529 -9.63 -19.21 1.94
C LEU A 529 -9.59 -20.62 2.55
N LEU A 530 -8.40 -21.08 2.95
CA LEU A 530 -8.22 -22.38 3.59
C LEU A 530 -8.93 -22.45 4.95
N ALA A 531 -8.77 -21.42 5.80
CA ALA A 531 -9.44 -21.36 7.09
C ALA A 531 -10.97 -21.44 6.94
N ARG A 532 -11.55 -20.69 6.00
CA ARG A 532 -12.99 -20.71 5.70
C ARG A 532 -13.47 -22.05 5.13
N ALA A 533 -12.70 -22.65 4.23
CA ALA A 533 -13.10 -23.89 3.57
C ALA A 533 -13.09 -25.09 4.51
N PHE A 534 -12.08 -25.18 5.38
CA PHE A 534 -11.85 -26.35 6.23
C PHE A 534 -12.30 -26.16 7.67
N GLY A 535 -12.48 -24.92 8.14
CA GLY A 535 -13.05 -24.62 9.47
C GLY A 535 -12.14 -24.91 10.65
N SER A 536 -11.12 -25.77 10.51
CA SER A 536 -10.11 -26.00 11.53
C SER A 536 -8.77 -26.44 10.93
N LEU A 537 -7.68 -26.28 11.70
CA LEU A 537 -6.35 -26.77 11.33
C LEU A 537 -6.35 -28.30 11.18
N GLU A 538 -7.09 -28.98 12.04
CA GLU A 538 -7.24 -30.43 12.09
C GLU A 538 -7.93 -30.95 10.82
N THR A 539 -9.03 -30.32 10.41
CA THR A 539 -9.72 -30.67 9.15
C THR A 539 -8.85 -30.39 7.94
N LEU A 540 -8.13 -29.26 7.92
CA LEU A 540 -7.20 -28.94 6.83
C LEU A 540 -6.05 -29.96 6.73
N ARG A 541 -5.54 -30.45 7.87
CA ARG A 541 -4.48 -31.47 7.93
C ARG A 541 -4.95 -32.81 7.35
N GLU A 542 -6.21 -33.17 7.55
CA GLU A 542 -6.79 -34.43 7.05
C GLU A 542 -7.20 -34.35 5.57
N ALA A 543 -7.49 -33.16 5.05
CA ALA A 543 -7.92 -32.95 3.67
C ALA A 543 -6.87 -33.40 2.65
N ASP A 544 -7.26 -34.14 1.62
CA ASP A 544 -6.38 -34.55 0.53
C ASP A 544 -6.09 -33.41 -0.47
N GLU A 545 -5.14 -33.65 -1.39
CA GLU A 545 -4.73 -32.64 -2.37
C GLU A 545 -5.90 -32.17 -3.25
N GLU A 546 -6.82 -33.07 -3.60
CA GLU A 546 -7.98 -32.77 -4.45
C GLU A 546 -8.98 -31.87 -3.72
N ALA A 547 -9.28 -32.17 -2.45
CA ALA A 547 -10.12 -31.34 -1.60
C ALA A 547 -9.54 -29.94 -1.41
N ILE A 548 -8.23 -29.82 -1.18
CA ILE A 548 -7.57 -28.51 -1.02
C ILE A 548 -7.58 -27.73 -2.35
N ALA A 549 -7.33 -28.39 -3.47
CA ALA A 549 -7.37 -27.76 -4.80
C ALA A 549 -8.79 -27.39 -5.26
N SER A 550 -9.83 -27.93 -4.62
CA SER A 550 -11.23 -27.59 -4.91
C SER A 550 -11.66 -26.23 -4.38
N VAL A 551 -10.88 -25.64 -3.46
CA VAL A 551 -11.15 -24.31 -2.90
C VAL A 551 -10.90 -23.25 -3.97
N ASP A 552 -11.90 -22.41 -4.25
CA ASP A 552 -11.78 -21.35 -5.25
C ASP A 552 -10.67 -20.36 -4.87
N GLY A 553 -9.72 -20.15 -5.79
CA GLY A 553 -8.49 -19.39 -5.53
C GLY A 553 -7.29 -20.21 -5.03
N VAL A 554 -7.45 -21.53 -4.79
CA VAL A 554 -6.36 -22.44 -4.42
C VAL A 554 -6.06 -23.40 -5.57
N GLY A 555 -4.95 -23.17 -6.26
CA GLY A 555 -4.50 -24.05 -7.34
C GLY A 555 -3.78 -25.31 -6.87
N PRO A 556 -3.52 -26.29 -7.76
CA PRO A 556 -2.88 -27.57 -7.42
C PRO A 556 -1.48 -27.40 -6.83
N ILE A 557 -0.72 -26.37 -7.23
CA ILE A 557 0.61 -26.07 -6.66
C ILE A 557 0.52 -25.75 -5.16
N ILE A 558 -0.48 -24.96 -4.77
CA ILE A 558 -0.71 -24.59 -3.37
C ILE A 558 -1.20 -25.80 -2.59
N ALA A 559 -2.16 -26.55 -3.14
CA ALA A 559 -2.67 -27.77 -2.51
C ALA A 559 -1.55 -28.78 -2.22
N GLN A 560 -0.69 -29.04 -3.21
CA GLN A 560 0.47 -29.91 -3.04
C GLN A 560 1.48 -29.36 -2.02
N ALA A 561 1.66 -28.04 -1.94
CA ALA A 561 2.55 -27.42 -0.96
C ALA A 561 2.01 -27.57 0.47
N VAL A 562 0.71 -27.36 0.68
CA VAL A 562 0.03 -27.55 1.97
C VAL A 562 0.10 -29.01 2.41
N ARG A 563 -0.21 -29.96 1.51
CA ARG A 563 -0.10 -31.40 1.78
C ARG A 563 1.31 -31.80 2.20
N ARG A 564 2.30 -31.43 1.40
CA ARG A 564 3.71 -31.72 1.71
C ARG A 564 4.16 -31.10 3.02
N TRP A 565 3.61 -29.94 3.39
CA TRP A 565 3.91 -29.32 4.67
C TRP A 565 3.41 -30.17 5.84
N PHE A 566 2.15 -30.63 5.82
CA PHE A 566 1.59 -31.48 6.89
C PHE A 566 2.14 -32.91 6.91
N GLU A 567 2.57 -33.44 5.76
CA GLU A 567 3.22 -34.75 5.66
C GLU A 567 4.64 -34.77 6.22
N ASN A 568 5.27 -33.60 6.37
CA ASN A 568 6.56 -33.50 7.03
C ASN A 568 6.41 -33.80 8.53
N PRO A 569 7.09 -34.82 9.08
CA PRO A 569 6.93 -35.22 10.48
C PRO A 569 7.18 -34.10 11.49
N ARG A 570 8.10 -33.18 11.21
CA ARG A 570 8.41 -32.05 12.11
C ARG A 570 7.30 -31.01 12.14
N ASN A 571 6.70 -30.72 11.00
CA ASN A 571 5.59 -29.78 10.91
C ASN A 571 4.32 -30.37 11.50
N ALA A 572 4.10 -31.69 11.32
CA ALA A 572 3.03 -32.42 11.99
C ALA A 572 3.18 -32.34 13.51
N GLU A 573 4.38 -32.60 14.04
CA GLU A 573 4.68 -32.45 15.47
C GLU A 573 4.49 -31.01 15.96
N LEU A 574 4.92 -30.01 15.17
CA LEU A 574 4.70 -28.60 15.48
C LEU A 574 3.20 -28.28 15.60
N ALA A 575 2.38 -28.74 14.65
CA ALA A 575 0.93 -28.56 14.71
C ALA A 575 0.34 -29.22 15.96
N ASP A 576 0.78 -30.43 16.31
CA ASP A 576 0.34 -31.14 17.51
C ASP A 576 0.70 -30.37 18.80
N LYS A 577 1.90 -29.79 18.87
CA LYS A 577 2.32 -28.94 20.00
C LYS A 577 1.51 -27.66 20.11
N LEU A 578 1.22 -26.99 18.99
CA LEU A 578 0.40 -25.76 18.98
C LEU A 578 -1.03 -26.03 19.48
N ILE A 579 -1.63 -27.14 19.04
CA ILE A 579 -2.94 -27.59 19.54
C ILE A 579 -2.86 -27.85 21.05
N ALA A 580 -1.85 -28.58 21.51
CA ALA A 580 -1.66 -28.88 22.93
C ALA A 580 -1.39 -27.64 23.80
N ALA A 581 -0.79 -26.60 23.21
CA ALA A 581 -0.55 -25.32 23.87
C ALA A 581 -1.81 -24.45 24.02
N GLY A 582 -2.95 -24.89 23.44
CA GLY A 582 -4.22 -24.18 23.49
C GLY A 582 -4.30 -23.02 22.50
N VAL A 583 -3.50 -23.05 21.44
CA VAL A 583 -3.65 -22.11 20.32
C VAL A 583 -4.95 -22.42 19.60
N ARG A 584 -5.74 -21.40 19.33
CA ARG A 584 -6.99 -21.50 18.59
C ARG A 584 -6.73 -22.06 17.18
N THR A 585 -7.30 -23.22 16.90
CA THR A 585 -7.16 -23.91 15.60
C THR A 585 -8.45 -23.92 14.80
N ASP A 586 -9.57 -23.46 15.35
CA ASP A 586 -10.81 -23.24 14.63
C ASP A 586 -10.81 -21.90 13.88
N ALA A 587 -11.42 -21.90 12.70
CA ALA A 587 -11.89 -20.69 12.06
C ALA A 587 -13.14 -20.18 12.79
N GLU A 588 -13.39 -18.88 12.76
CA GLU A 588 -14.68 -18.36 13.22
C GLU A 588 -15.81 -18.99 12.42
N ALA A 589 -16.75 -19.61 13.15
CA ALA A 589 -17.97 -20.14 12.57
C ALA A 589 -18.84 -18.99 12.07
N GLY A 590 -18.60 -18.54 10.84
CA GLY A 590 -19.66 -17.93 10.05
C GLY A 590 -20.72 -19.00 9.84
N GLU A 591 -21.96 -18.75 10.30
CA GLU A 591 -23.09 -19.67 10.09
C GLU A 591 -23.25 -19.95 8.59
N ARG A 592 -22.68 -21.07 8.11
CA ARG A 592 -22.98 -21.57 6.76
C ARG A 592 -24.42 -22.04 6.76
N SER A 593 -25.22 -21.41 5.92
CA SER A 593 -26.55 -21.89 5.55
C SER A 593 -26.44 -22.50 4.16
N ASP A 594 -27.12 -23.60 3.86
CA ASP A 594 -27.21 -24.13 2.48
C ASP A 594 -28.42 -23.54 1.72
N LEU A 595 -28.97 -22.44 2.23
CA LEU A 595 -30.22 -21.82 1.75
C LEU A 595 -30.18 -21.46 0.26
N LEU A 596 -28.99 -21.16 -0.27
CA LEU A 596 -28.75 -20.76 -1.65
C LEU A 596 -27.96 -21.81 -2.45
N ASP A 597 -27.90 -23.06 -2.00
CA ASP A 597 -27.27 -24.12 -2.77
C ASP A 597 -27.93 -24.27 -4.16
N GLY A 598 -27.09 -24.34 -5.21
CA GLY A 598 -27.53 -24.33 -6.61
C GLY A 598 -28.01 -22.96 -7.15
N VAL A 599 -28.06 -21.90 -6.32
CA VAL A 599 -28.46 -20.56 -6.75
C VAL A 599 -27.23 -19.79 -7.23
N SER A 600 -27.26 -19.31 -8.48
CA SER A 600 -26.22 -18.44 -9.02
C SER A 600 -26.72 -17.01 -9.24
N VAL A 601 -26.02 -16.04 -8.69
CA VAL A 601 -26.45 -14.63 -8.66
C VAL A 601 -25.43 -13.75 -9.37
N VAL A 602 -25.89 -12.79 -10.15
CA VAL A 602 -25.04 -11.71 -10.68
C VAL A 602 -25.46 -10.42 -10.01
N ILE A 603 -24.53 -9.76 -9.33
CA ILE A 603 -24.80 -8.49 -8.63
C ILE A 603 -24.32 -7.33 -9.50
N THR A 604 -25.22 -6.40 -9.82
CA THR A 604 -24.98 -5.22 -10.66
C THR A 604 -25.62 -3.98 -10.05
N GLY A 605 -24.92 -2.84 -10.04
CA GLY A 605 -25.33 -1.65 -9.28
C GLY A 605 -24.95 -1.73 -7.79
N SER A 606 -25.21 -0.66 -7.05
CA SER A 606 -24.95 -0.55 -5.61
C SER A 606 -26.20 -0.85 -4.77
N LEU A 607 -26.05 -1.62 -3.69
CA LEU A 607 -27.12 -1.93 -2.73
C LEU A 607 -26.92 -1.04 -1.48
N GLU A 608 -27.96 -0.39 -0.99
CA GLU A 608 -27.88 0.57 0.14
C GLU A 608 -27.48 -0.10 1.46
N GLY A 609 -27.83 -1.39 1.65
CA GLY A 609 -27.53 -2.15 2.85
C GLY A 609 -26.37 -3.15 2.76
N PHE A 610 -25.69 -3.28 1.62
CA PHE A 610 -24.55 -4.18 1.45
C PHE A 610 -23.51 -3.56 0.52
N THR A 611 -22.24 -3.57 0.91
CA THR A 611 -21.15 -3.42 -0.06
C THR A 611 -21.17 -4.61 -1.03
N ARG A 612 -20.57 -4.45 -2.20
CA ARG A 612 -20.56 -5.53 -3.20
C ARG A 612 -19.87 -6.79 -2.70
N ASP A 613 -18.84 -6.64 -1.88
CA ASP A 613 -18.11 -7.78 -1.31
C ASP A 613 -18.86 -8.38 -0.13
N GLU A 614 -19.55 -7.60 0.71
CA GLU A 614 -20.48 -8.13 1.72
C GLU A 614 -21.68 -8.83 1.05
N ALA A 615 -22.18 -8.35 -0.08
CA ALA A 615 -23.26 -9.00 -0.82
C ALA A 615 -22.77 -10.33 -1.44
N LYS A 616 -21.53 -10.38 -1.94
CA LYS A 616 -20.90 -11.62 -2.40
C LYS A 616 -20.70 -12.59 -1.24
N GLU A 617 -20.16 -12.11 -0.13
CA GLU A 617 -19.93 -12.87 1.08
C GLU A 617 -21.25 -13.40 1.62
N ALA A 618 -22.28 -12.58 1.76
CA ALA A 618 -23.61 -13.00 2.23
C ALA A 618 -24.26 -14.09 1.35
N VAL A 619 -24.05 -14.06 0.02
CA VAL A 619 -24.49 -15.11 -0.90
C VAL A 619 -23.64 -16.37 -0.76
N THR A 620 -22.31 -16.22 -0.65
CA THR A 620 -21.36 -17.33 -0.55
C THR A 620 -21.47 -18.06 0.79
N ASP A 621 -21.66 -17.31 1.88
CA ASP A 621 -21.91 -17.81 3.24
C ASP A 621 -23.21 -18.62 3.32
N ARG A 622 -24.13 -18.39 2.38
CA ARG A 622 -25.40 -19.13 2.27
C ARG A 622 -25.38 -20.21 1.18
N GLY A 623 -24.21 -20.58 0.66
CA GLY A 623 -24.04 -21.67 -0.31
C GLY A 623 -24.29 -21.29 -1.78
N GLY A 624 -24.59 -20.01 -2.05
CA GLY A 624 -24.82 -19.51 -3.40
C GLY A 624 -23.55 -19.14 -4.15
N LYS A 625 -23.63 -19.08 -5.48
CA LYS A 625 -22.50 -18.74 -6.35
C LYS A 625 -22.65 -17.36 -6.97
N VAL A 626 -21.75 -16.43 -6.70
CA VAL A 626 -21.74 -15.14 -7.41
C VAL A 626 -20.91 -15.22 -8.69
N THR A 627 -21.51 -14.85 -9.82
CA THR A 627 -20.82 -14.84 -11.12
C THR A 627 -20.68 -13.43 -11.68
N SER A 628 -19.62 -13.20 -12.45
CA SER A 628 -19.33 -11.89 -13.05
C SER A 628 -20.11 -11.61 -14.34
N SER A 629 -20.71 -12.63 -14.96
CA SER A 629 -21.46 -12.53 -16.22
C SER A 629 -22.85 -13.18 -16.11
N VAL A 630 -23.81 -12.60 -16.84
CA VAL A 630 -25.18 -13.13 -16.95
C VAL A 630 -25.22 -14.18 -18.06
N SER A 631 -25.74 -15.37 -17.73
CA SER A 631 -25.92 -16.49 -18.66
C SER A 631 -27.29 -17.13 -18.46
N LYS A 632 -27.70 -18.06 -19.34
CA LYS A 632 -28.94 -18.84 -19.16
C LYS A 632 -28.96 -19.73 -17.90
N ARG A 633 -27.80 -19.93 -17.25
CA ARG A 633 -27.68 -20.69 -15.99
C ARG A 633 -27.75 -19.79 -14.76
N THR A 634 -27.75 -18.47 -14.93
CA THR A 634 -27.87 -17.50 -13.84
C THR A 634 -29.27 -17.58 -13.24
N SER A 635 -29.37 -17.78 -11.93
CA SER A 635 -30.64 -17.92 -11.21
C SER A 635 -31.30 -16.56 -10.97
N ALA A 636 -30.52 -15.50 -10.69
CA ALA A 636 -31.05 -14.15 -10.53
C ALA A 636 -29.99 -13.07 -10.82
N VAL A 637 -30.42 -11.88 -11.22
CA VAL A 637 -29.57 -10.69 -11.30
C VAL A 637 -30.04 -9.68 -10.27
N VAL A 638 -29.22 -9.42 -9.26
CA VAL A 638 -29.50 -8.42 -8.23
C VAL A 638 -29.11 -7.06 -8.77
N VAL A 639 -30.10 -6.17 -8.87
CA VAL A 639 -30.02 -4.85 -9.45
C VAL A 639 -30.13 -3.80 -8.34
N GLY A 640 -29.00 -3.16 -8.05
CA GLY A 640 -28.92 -1.98 -7.20
C GLY A 640 -29.15 -0.67 -7.97
N ALA A 641 -28.88 0.46 -7.31
CA ALA A 641 -28.90 1.77 -7.97
C ALA A 641 -27.89 1.80 -9.15
N GLU A 642 -28.30 2.46 -10.24
CA GLU A 642 -27.60 2.49 -11.54
C GLU A 642 -27.35 1.09 -12.17
N PRO A 643 -28.41 0.42 -12.69
CA PRO A 643 -28.25 -0.85 -13.40
C PRO A 643 -27.34 -0.67 -14.62
N GLY A 644 -26.13 -1.23 -14.57
CA GLY A 644 -25.30 -1.35 -15.76
C GLY A 644 -25.89 -2.32 -16.79
N SER A 645 -25.16 -2.55 -17.89
CA SER A 645 -25.55 -3.39 -19.05
C SER A 645 -25.90 -4.86 -18.75
N LYS A 646 -25.76 -5.31 -17.49
CA LYS A 646 -26.13 -6.65 -17.03
C LYS A 646 -27.62 -6.79 -16.75
N ALA A 647 -28.32 -5.71 -16.38
CA ALA A 647 -29.78 -5.70 -16.25
C ALA A 647 -30.44 -5.89 -17.62
N ASP A 648 -29.94 -5.18 -18.65
CA ASP A 648 -30.38 -5.35 -20.04
C ASP A 648 -30.16 -6.79 -20.53
N LYS A 649 -28.98 -7.35 -20.23
CA LYS A 649 -28.63 -8.73 -20.59
C LYS A 649 -29.45 -9.79 -19.84
N ALA A 650 -29.91 -9.48 -18.63
CA ALA A 650 -30.85 -10.34 -17.89
C ALA A 650 -32.21 -10.40 -18.57
N ALA A 651 -32.72 -9.25 -19.03
CA ALA A 651 -33.97 -9.16 -19.78
C ALA A 651 -33.90 -9.92 -21.13
N GLU A 652 -32.78 -9.80 -21.87
CA GLU A 652 -32.56 -10.55 -23.11
C GLU A 652 -32.55 -12.08 -22.93
N LEU A 653 -32.02 -12.56 -21.79
CA LEU A 653 -31.86 -13.98 -21.50
C LEU A 653 -33.01 -14.57 -20.67
N GLY A 654 -33.99 -13.76 -20.27
CA GLY A 654 -35.13 -14.17 -19.45
C GLY A 654 -34.76 -14.54 -18.01
N VAL A 655 -33.65 -13.98 -17.49
CA VAL A 655 -33.20 -14.21 -16.10
C VAL A 655 -33.89 -13.18 -15.19
N PRO A 656 -34.49 -13.61 -14.05
CA PRO A 656 -35.21 -12.69 -13.17
C PRO A 656 -34.26 -11.66 -12.55
N THR A 657 -34.75 -10.42 -12.41
CA THR A 657 -34.04 -9.33 -11.74
C THR A 657 -34.63 -9.11 -10.34
N LEU A 658 -33.76 -8.92 -9.35
CA LEU A 658 -34.14 -8.68 -7.96
C LEU A 658 -33.69 -7.26 -7.59
N ASP A 659 -34.58 -6.47 -7.00
CA ASP A 659 -34.18 -5.27 -6.28
C ASP A 659 -33.55 -5.63 -4.92
N GLU A 660 -33.12 -4.62 -4.17
CA GLU A 660 -32.48 -4.83 -2.86
C GLU A 660 -33.41 -5.55 -1.85
N ALA A 661 -34.71 -5.26 -1.88
CA ALA A 661 -35.69 -5.97 -1.05
C ALA A 661 -35.82 -7.44 -1.48
N GLY A 662 -35.77 -7.72 -2.79
CA GLY A 662 -35.70 -9.06 -3.35
C GLY A 662 -34.42 -9.79 -2.97
N PHE A 663 -33.28 -9.09 -2.92
CA PHE A 663 -32.01 -9.66 -2.51
C PHE A 663 -31.99 -10.03 -1.03
N ARG A 664 -32.49 -9.17 -0.13
CA ARG A 664 -32.65 -9.50 1.29
C ARG A 664 -33.54 -10.72 1.48
N ARG A 665 -34.68 -10.76 0.80
CA ARG A 665 -35.57 -11.93 0.83
C ARG A 665 -34.87 -13.19 0.34
N LEU A 666 -34.11 -13.11 -0.76
CA LEU A 666 -33.32 -14.24 -1.25
C LEU A 666 -32.36 -14.76 -0.17
N LEU A 667 -31.64 -13.86 0.52
CA LEU A 667 -30.73 -14.22 1.61
C LEU A 667 -31.45 -14.78 2.85
N GLU A 668 -32.72 -14.44 3.07
CA GLU A 668 -33.51 -14.89 4.22
C GLU A 668 -34.30 -16.17 3.96
N THR A 669 -34.75 -16.42 2.72
CA THR A 669 -35.68 -17.52 2.39
C THR A 669 -35.17 -18.50 1.34
N GLY A 670 -34.15 -18.14 0.56
CA GLY A 670 -33.63 -18.95 -0.55
C GLY A 670 -34.45 -18.88 -1.84
N GLU A 671 -35.54 -18.11 -1.86
CA GLU A 671 -36.46 -18.04 -3.00
C GLU A 671 -36.17 -16.86 -3.93
N VAL A 672 -36.05 -17.14 -5.24
CA VAL A 672 -35.99 -16.11 -6.28
C VAL A 672 -37.42 -15.70 -6.65
N ALA A 673 -37.93 -14.62 -6.04
CA ALA A 673 -39.25 -14.10 -6.37
C ALA A 673 -39.26 -13.50 -7.79
N SER A 674 -40.12 -14.01 -8.66
CA SER A 674 -40.38 -13.43 -9.98
C SER A 674 -41.33 -12.23 -9.85
N GLY A 675 -40.78 -11.02 -9.92
CA GLY A 675 -41.57 -9.81 -10.12
C GLY A 675 -42.17 -9.81 -11.53
N GLY A 676 -43.50 -9.69 -11.63
CA GLY A 676 -44.24 -9.54 -12.89
C GLY A 676 -44.34 -8.08 -13.35
#